data_AF-A0A2T0KFP3-F1
#
_entry.id   AF-A0A2T0KFP3-F1
#
_cell.length_a   1.000
_cell.length_b   1.000
_cell.length_c   1.000
_cell.angle_alpha   90.00
_cell.angle_beta   90.00
_cell.angle_gamma   90.00
#
_symmetry.space_group_name_H-M   'P 1'
#
loop_
_entity.id
_entity.type
_entity.pdbx_description
1 polymer ?
#
loop_
_entity_poly.entity_id
_entity_poly.type
_entity_poly.pdbx_seq_one_letter_code
_entity_poly.pdbx_strand_id
1 'polypeptide(L)'
;MGDESRIFISYAGADLPWAEWARWHLEHAGYDTQLECADWKAGDNVIERINEALGRANPMLALLSSAYLDPRRNTTDQWTARFAQRRSDPDARMIPIRIDGVDLSPGIWAPINVPSLSGLATDEAAKALLEAVNGVLGPPMPDVYRGVPESAASTDTGPRLPGSLPPVWNVDRRNPAFTGRDDILNRVHDGLSGDGRVAVQAVHGMGGVGKTQLALEYAHRFAGGYDLVWWISAEQTSLIGERFVALGTELGIIDAEADSTVAKSKVLGYLAGRRRWLLIFDNVADGQDILPWLPRGRGHVLITSRRGNWQQIAHAVELDVLPREDAVRFLTEQRPGLEPGEADQLAEALGDLPLALAQAAGYLSGTGMPVAEYRQLLVEETQAVLELGRPIDYPQSLAAAITLNVAALSEADPAAVAILRLCALLAPEPIPVDVIVEVARPTDLYPQVLETLREVIGRPLVRQESIRSLGAYGLARLGSGTVTVHRLTQAVIRSQIDPSASAELSVHLESVLGRMNPGDPRNPAIWPAWGRLLPHLLAVDPAQTSDPVLRECARDAVVYLISRSDTEPARQVAEHLYEGWKQRLGPDHRDTLRAATELVWTFRDLGEFGRLRPLVEDTLARQTEALGSDDLDTLRSAADLAVVFFVLGDHQHGEKIGRDVWERCRRVLGEEHPDTLRSADNLASSLRELGRHREGLALQEQVWEGRRRVLGEEHPDTLISTDGIGSLLRKLGRHRDALAVHQQALERRRRVLGEEHPDTLISANNMASTLRELGRGPEALVLHEQEWQKCQRVLGEDHPSTLTSANNLASSLASMGRHQESLAIHEQVLKQRRRVLGEEHPDTLSSANNVASSLGGVGRHQEGLALHEQVWEQRRRVLGEEHPETLTSANNVASSLISVGRTRDGLALHEQVWEQRRRVLGEEHPDTLRSALNLAINYWNGSRILPARRFAEQAWKGLQKALGAQHPDTRRAAEIRKLALQRMGGRVGGTRTTRR
;
A
#
# COMPACT_ATOMS: atom_id res chain seq x y z
N MET A 1 3.12 31.63 -45.91
CA MET A 1 4.54 32.00 -45.71
C MET A 1 5.30 30.70 -45.58
N GLY A 2 6.43 30.63 -46.28
CA GLY A 2 7.05 29.39 -46.76
C GLY A 2 7.64 28.48 -45.68
N ASP A 3 7.81 27.23 -46.09
CA ASP A 3 8.40 26.06 -45.45
C ASP A 3 9.92 26.21 -45.10
N GLU A 4 10.39 27.45 -44.88
CA GLU A 4 11.83 27.83 -44.88
C GLU A 4 12.44 28.10 -43.50
N SER A 5 11.82 27.66 -42.39
CA SER A 5 12.36 27.97 -41.05
C SER A 5 12.17 26.87 -39.99
N ARG A 6 12.28 25.60 -40.37
CA ARG A 6 12.23 24.46 -39.44
C ARG A 6 13.64 23.99 -39.07
N ILE A 7 13.97 23.95 -37.78
CA ILE A 7 15.26 23.47 -37.28
C ILE A 7 15.26 21.93 -37.23
N PHE A 8 16.14 21.30 -37.99
CA PHE A 8 16.35 19.85 -37.90
C PHE A 8 17.33 19.53 -36.77
N ILE A 9 16.89 18.77 -35.77
CA ILE A 9 17.72 18.34 -34.64
C ILE A 9 18.24 16.94 -34.95
N SER A 10 19.53 16.82 -35.27
CA SER A 10 20.20 15.55 -35.53
C SER A 10 20.88 15.01 -34.28
N TYR A 11 20.59 13.75 -33.94
CA TYR A 11 21.01 13.11 -32.69
C TYR A 11 21.21 11.61 -32.89
N ALA A 12 21.94 10.94 -31.99
CA ALA A 12 22.07 9.48 -31.98
C ALA A 12 20.86 8.86 -31.26
N GLY A 13 20.49 7.60 -31.53
CA GLY A 13 19.37 6.95 -30.84
C GLY A 13 19.42 7.06 -29.31
N ALA A 14 20.62 6.95 -28.71
CA ALA A 14 20.83 7.10 -27.27
C ALA A 14 20.59 8.54 -26.73
N ASP A 15 20.67 9.55 -27.60
CA ASP A 15 20.55 10.98 -27.28
C ASP A 15 19.13 11.52 -27.47
N LEU A 16 18.13 10.66 -27.72
CA LEU A 16 16.73 11.08 -27.85
C LEU A 16 16.26 12.02 -26.71
N PRO A 17 16.57 11.78 -25.42
CA PRO A 17 16.20 12.70 -24.35
C PRO A 17 16.75 14.12 -24.54
N TRP A 18 17.97 14.25 -25.05
CA TRP A 18 18.59 15.54 -25.35
C TRP A 18 17.94 16.21 -26.55
N ALA A 19 17.57 15.44 -27.57
CA ALA A 19 16.85 15.93 -28.73
C ALA A 19 15.47 16.48 -28.35
N GLU A 20 14.72 15.77 -27.52
CA GLU A 20 13.42 16.22 -27.02
C GLU A 20 13.51 17.41 -26.07
N TRP A 21 14.51 17.44 -25.20
CA TRP A 21 14.76 18.57 -24.32
C TRP A 21 15.09 19.83 -25.12
N ALA A 22 15.98 19.72 -26.12
CA ALA A 22 16.31 20.83 -27.00
C ALA A 22 15.11 21.29 -27.81
N ARG A 23 14.33 20.34 -28.37
CA ARG A 23 13.07 20.60 -29.06
C ARG A 23 12.13 21.45 -28.21
N TRP A 24 11.87 21.02 -26.98
CA TRP A 24 10.94 21.70 -26.08
C TRP A 24 11.37 23.17 -25.85
N HIS A 25 12.64 23.42 -25.53
CA HIS A 25 13.14 24.77 -25.29
C HIS A 25 13.11 25.66 -26.54
N LEU A 26 13.40 25.09 -27.72
CA LEU A 26 13.36 25.82 -28.98
C LEU A 26 11.93 26.16 -29.40
N GLU A 27 10.98 25.22 -29.26
CA GLU A 27 9.56 25.47 -29.54
C GLU A 27 8.95 26.50 -28.59
N HIS A 28 9.32 26.47 -27.30
CA HIS A 28 8.91 27.48 -26.32
C HIS A 28 9.53 28.86 -26.61
N ALA A 29 10.73 28.89 -27.19
CA ALA A 29 11.35 30.12 -27.66
C ALA A 29 10.75 30.62 -29.00
N GLY A 30 9.91 29.82 -29.67
CA GLY A 30 9.20 30.21 -30.89
C GLY A 30 9.73 29.63 -32.20
N TYR A 31 10.68 28.68 -32.15
CA TYR A 31 11.17 27.97 -33.34
C TYR A 31 10.28 26.79 -33.73
N ASP A 32 10.17 26.48 -35.02
CA ASP A 32 9.62 25.20 -35.48
C ASP A 32 10.77 24.18 -35.58
N THR A 33 10.54 22.93 -35.20
CA THR A 33 11.61 21.93 -35.08
C THR A 33 11.17 20.55 -35.55
N GLN A 34 12.14 19.73 -35.97
CA GLN A 34 11.92 18.33 -36.33
C GLN A 34 13.10 17.47 -35.91
N LEU A 35 12.80 16.33 -35.28
CA LEU A 35 13.81 15.38 -34.81
C LEU A 35 14.23 14.42 -35.95
N GLU A 36 15.53 14.18 -36.06
CA GLU A 36 16.12 13.22 -37.01
C GLU A 36 17.18 12.34 -36.33
N CYS A 37 16.85 11.05 -36.16
CA CYS A 37 17.79 10.08 -35.60
C CYS A 37 18.84 9.65 -36.64
N ALA A 38 20.12 9.77 -36.31
CA ALA A 38 21.27 9.47 -37.15
C ALA A 38 21.86 8.05 -36.91
N ASP A 39 21.00 7.04 -36.78
CA ASP A 39 21.40 5.64 -36.61
C ASP A 39 21.59 4.95 -37.98
N TRP A 40 22.71 5.23 -38.65
CA TRP A 40 23.04 4.65 -39.96
C TRP A 40 23.87 3.37 -39.78
N LYS A 41 23.41 2.25 -40.34
CA LYS A 41 24.11 0.95 -40.22
C LYS A 41 25.06 0.71 -41.39
N ALA A 42 26.12 -0.07 -41.16
CA ALA A 42 26.98 -0.56 -42.24
C ALA A 42 26.17 -1.48 -43.16
N GLY A 43 25.92 -1.04 -44.40
CA GLY A 43 25.09 -1.76 -45.39
C GLY A 43 23.82 -1.04 -45.84
N ASP A 44 23.42 0.05 -45.16
CA ASP A 44 22.41 0.98 -45.69
C ASP A 44 22.94 1.64 -46.98
N ASN A 45 22.06 2.08 -47.90
CA ASN A 45 22.47 2.85 -49.08
C ASN A 45 22.93 4.26 -48.66
N VAL A 46 24.17 4.33 -48.14
CA VAL A 46 24.78 5.51 -47.53
C VAL A 46 24.68 6.73 -48.44
N ILE A 47 24.84 6.54 -49.76
CA ILE A 47 24.79 7.61 -50.75
C ILE A 47 23.39 8.20 -50.88
N GLU A 48 22.35 7.37 -50.86
CA GLU A 48 20.95 7.79 -50.99
C GLU A 48 20.47 8.53 -49.73
N ARG A 49 20.82 8.02 -48.54
CA ARG A 49 20.54 8.70 -47.26
C ARG A 49 21.32 10.00 -47.09
N ILE A 50 22.58 10.05 -47.53
CA ILE A 50 23.35 11.30 -47.58
C ILE A 50 22.65 12.29 -48.52
N ASN A 51 22.23 11.88 -49.72
CA ASN A 51 21.52 12.77 -50.65
C ASN A 51 20.17 13.26 -50.12
N GLU A 52 19.38 12.41 -49.45
CA GLU A 52 18.15 12.82 -48.76
C GLU A 52 18.43 13.81 -47.62
N ALA A 53 19.48 13.56 -46.83
CA ALA A 53 19.89 14.45 -45.74
C ALA A 53 20.47 15.78 -46.25
N LEU A 54 21.10 15.81 -47.42
CA LEU A 54 21.63 17.02 -48.07
C LEU A 54 20.55 17.82 -48.83
N GLY A 55 19.39 17.22 -49.11
CA GLY A 55 18.28 17.81 -49.88
C GLY A 55 17.14 18.42 -49.05
N ARG A 56 17.18 18.33 -47.71
CA ARG A 56 16.18 18.93 -46.79
C ARG A 56 16.56 20.36 -46.40
N ALA A 57 15.55 21.22 -46.23
CA ALA A 57 15.72 22.66 -45.98
C ALA A 57 16.47 22.97 -44.65
N ASN A 58 17.26 24.04 -44.66
CA ASN A 58 18.14 24.51 -43.58
C ASN A 58 17.38 25.35 -42.55
N PRO A 59 17.68 25.32 -41.22
CA PRO A 59 18.96 24.99 -40.55
C PRO A 59 19.01 23.69 -39.72
N MET A 60 20.21 23.15 -39.43
CA MET A 60 20.42 21.94 -38.60
C MET A 60 21.17 22.18 -37.28
N LEU A 61 20.62 21.66 -36.18
CA LEU A 61 21.26 21.52 -34.86
C LEU A 61 21.79 20.09 -34.69
N ALA A 62 23.08 19.93 -34.41
CA ALA A 62 23.69 18.63 -34.16
C ALA A 62 24.09 18.47 -32.70
N LEU A 63 23.58 17.41 -32.09
CA LEU A 63 23.89 17.04 -30.71
C LEU A 63 25.06 16.05 -30.72
N LEU A 64 26.27 16.57 -30.50
CA LEU A 64 27.50 15.80 -30.50
C LEU A 64 27.67 15.07 -29.18
N SER A 65 27.72 13.75 -29.26
CA SER A 65 27.99 12.82 -28.16
C SER A 65 28.97 11.74 -28.58
N SER A 66 29.43 10.94 -27.62
CA SER A 66 30.26 9.75 -27.88
C SER A 66 29.52 8.73 -28.73
N ALA A 67 28.20 8.61 -28.56
CA ALA A 67 27.35 7.72 -29.36
C ALA A 67 27.12 8.25 -30.79
N TYR A 68 27.01 9.57 -30.95
CA TYR A 68 26.84 10.22 -32.24
C TYR A 68 28.09 10.16 -33.13
N LEU A 69 29.27 10.20 -32.49
CA LEU A 69 30.58 10.17 -33.15
C LEU A 69 31.24 8.79 -33.13
N ASP A 70 30.50 7.72 -32.82
CA ASP A 70 31.02 6.35 -32.87
C ASP A 70 31.63 6.07 -34.27
N PRO A 71 32.93 5.72 -34.38
CA PRO A 71 33.62 5.50 -35.65
C PRO A 71 33.00 4.44 -36.56
N ARG A 72 32.18 3.54 -36.01
CA ARG A 72 31.46 2.50 -36.76
C ARG A 72 30.17 3.00 -37.40
N ARG A 73 29.71 4.20 -37.01
CA ARG A 73 28.60 4.92 -37.66
C ARG A 73 29.18 5.80 -38.75
N ASN A 74 28.54 5.82 -39.93
CA ASN A 74 28.97 6.64 -41.07
C ASN A 74 28.72 8.16 -40.88
N THR A 75 28.60 8.63 -39.64
CA THR A 75 28.38 10.04 -39.32
C THR A 75 29.61 10.88 -39.66
N THR A 76 30.83 10.38 -39.51
CA THR A 76 32.05 11.13 -39.88
C THR A 76 32.14 11.45 -41.37
N ASP A 77 31.72 10.51 -42.24
CA ASP A 77 31.66 10.72 -43.70
C ASP A 77 30.52 11.67 -44.09
N GLN A 78 29.36 11.57 -43.43
CA GLN A 78 28.26 12.53 -43.53
C GLN A 78 28.72 13.96 -43.21
N TRP A 79 29.47 14.11 -42.12
CA TRP A 79 29.99 15.41 -41.69
C TRP A 79 31.03 15.94 -42.65
N THR A 80 31.94 15.10 -43.12
CA THR A 80 32.93 15.49 -44.14
C THR A 80 32.25 16.00 -45.41
N ALA A 81 31.17 15.35 -45.85
CA ALA A 81 30.36 15.78 -46.99
C ALA A 81 29.59 17.10 -46.72
N ARG A 82 29.00 17.28 -45.53
CA ARG A 82 28.29 18.53 -45.16
C ARG A 82 29.21 19.73 -44.95
N PHE A 83 30.38 19.55 -44.34
CA PHE A 83 31.40 20.60 -44.26
C PHE A 83 31.88 21.03 -45.65
N ALA A 84 31.94 20.10 -46.61
CA ALA A 84 32.20 20.42 -48.01
C ALA A 84 31.05 21.20 -48.66
N GLN A 85 29.78 20.81 -48.41
CA GLN A 85 28.58 21.49 -48.96
C GLN A 85 28.43 22.95 -48.49
N ARG A 86 28.79 23.25 -47.23
CA ARG A 86 28.81 24.63 -46.68
C ARG A 86 29.69 25.59 -47.49
N ARG A 87 30.71 25.10 -48.19
CA ARG A 87 31.56 25.93 -49.07
C ARG A 87 30.86 26.30 -50.38
N SER A 88 29.84 25.55 -50.78
CA SER A 88 29.08 25.73 -52.02
C SER A 88 27.68 26.33 -51.82
N ASP A 89 27.08 26.24 -50.62
CA ASP A 89 25.77 26.79 -50.28
C ASP A 89 25.85 27.66 -48.99
N PRO A 90 25.71 29.00 -49.09
CA PRO A 90 25.73 29.92 -47.95
C PRO A 90 24.57 29.76 -46.96
N ASP A 91 23.44 29.17 -47.39
CA ASP A 91 22.24 29.02 -46.57
C ASP A 91 22.24 27.72 -45.74
N ALA A 92 23.24 26.85 -45.92
CA ALA A 92 23.48 25.63 -45.15
C ALA A 92 24.00 25.91 -43.72
N ARG A 93 23.12 26.42 -42.86
CA ARG A 93 23.42 26.78 -41.46
C ARG A 93 23.49 25.55 -40.55
N MET A 94 24.61 25.42 -39.83
CA MET A 94 24.88 24.31 -38.90
C MET A 94 25.24 24.82 -37.51
N ILE A 95 24.66 24.19 -36.48
CA ILE A 95 24.85 24.54 -35.07
C ILE A 95 25.30 23.28 -34.34
N PRO A 96 26.61 23.05 -34.11
CA PRO A 96 27.09 21.94 -33.30
C PRO A 96 26.99 22.27 -31.82
N ILE A 97 26.49 21.33 -31.01
CA ILE A 97 26.43 21.43 -29.55
C ILE A 97 26.90 20.13 -28.95
N ARG A 98 27.79 20.20 -27.96
CA ARG A 98 28.26 19.02 -27.23
C ARG A 98 27.36 18.73 -26.04
N ILE A 99 26.87 17.49 -25.92
CA ILE A 99 25.92 17.07 -24.87
C ILE A 99 26.49 16.08 -23.86
N ASP A 100 27.69 15.53 -24.09
CA ASP A 100 28.42 14.68 -23.14
C ASP A 100 29.91 15.09 -23.03
N GLY A 101 30.75 14.19 -22.52
CA GLY A 101 32.19 14.38 -22.37
C GLY A 101 33.03 14.02 -23.60
N VAL A 102 32.43 13.87 -24.80
CA VAL A 102 33.15 13.42 -26.00
C VAL A 102 34.37 14.30 -26.32
N ASP A 103 35.47 13.63 -26.65
CA ASP A 103 36.70 14.29 -27.10
C ASP A 103 36.58 14.67 -28.58
N LEU A 104 36.56 15.98 -28.84
CA LEU A 104 36.48 16.56 -30.19
C LEU A 104 37.86 16.96 -30.74
N SER A 105 38.94 16.67 -30.02
CA SER A 105 40.31 16.95 -30.46
C SER A 105 40.75 16.19 -31.72
N PRO A 106 40.24 14.97 -32.04
CA PRO A 106 40.52 14.30 -33.30
C PRO A 106 39.57 14.73 -34.43
N GLY A 107 40.10 14.89 -35.65
CA GLY A 107 39.30 15.02 -36.88
C GLY A 107 38.80 16.43 -37.21
N ILE A 108 37.66 16.51 -37.90
CA ILE A 108 37.08 17.73 -38.49
C ILE A 108 36.57 18.77 -37.46
N TRP A 109 36.43 18.37 -36.20
CA TRP A 109 35.87 19.20 -35.11
C TRP A 109 36.92 20.02 -34.36
N ALA A 110 38.19 19.63 -34.42
CA ALA A 110 39.29 20.28 -33.70
C ALA A 110 39.40 21.81 -33.86
N PRO A 111 39.13 22.43 -35.03
CA PRO A 111 39.23 23.88 -35.20
C PRO A 111 37.95 24.66 -34.78
N ILE A 112 36.89 23.99 -34.32
CA ILE A 112 35.57 24.59 -34.06
C ILE A 112 35.36 24.74 -32.55
N ASN A 113 35.02 25.94 -32.10
CA ASN A 113 34.60 26.16 -30.71
C ASN A 113 33.14 25.69 -30.54
N VAL A 114 32.96 24.46 -30.05
CA VAL A 114 31.64 23.84 -29.85
C VAL A 114 31.17 24.09 -28.41
N PRO A 115 30.03 24.77 -28.17
CA PRO A 115 29.48 24.96 -26.84
C PRO A 115 29.06 23.62 -26.22
N SER A 116 29.23 23.50 -24.90
CA SER A 116 28.95 22.28 -24.13
C SER A 116 27.77 22.51 -23.21
N LEU A 117 26.76 21.63 -23.27
CA LEU A 117 25.63 21.60 -22.32
C LEU A 117 25.90 20.66 -21.15
N SER A 118 26.85 19.73 -21.31
CA SER A 118 27.25 18.81 -20.25
C SER A 118 27.88 19.55 -19.07
N GLY A 119 27.44 19.19 -17.85
CA GLY A 119 27.96 19.75 -16.59
C GLY A 119 27.37 21.11 -16.18
N LEU A 120 26.44 21.69 -16.95
CA LEU A 120 25.74 22.92 -16.61
C LEU A 120 24.48 22.66 -15.78
N ALA A 121 24.03 23.67 -15.02
CA ALA A 121 22.70 23.65 -14.43
C ALA A 121 21.61 23.79 -15.52
N THR A 122 20.39 23.31 -15.27
CA THR A 122 19.30 23.30 -16.29
C THR A 122 19.07 24.67 -16.95
N ASP A 123 19.02 25.75 -16.15
CA ASP A 123 18.78 27.10 -16.68
C ASP A 123 19.97 27.63 -17.51
N GLU A 124 21.19 27.29 -17.11
CA GLU A 124 22.41 27.66 -17.82
C GLU A 124 22.53 26.89 -19.15
N ALA A 125 22.19 25.60 -19.15
CA ALA A 125 22.15 24.78 -20.36
C ALA A 125 21.09 25.29 -21.35
N ALA A 126 19.88 25.61 -20.86
CA ALA A 126 18.83 26.16 -21.71
C ALA A 126 19.25 27.49 -22.35
N LYS A 127 19.89 28.37 -21.56
CA LYS A 127 20.44 29.63 -22.06
C LYS A 127 21.54 29.40 -23.09
N ALA A 128 22.49 28.49 -22.83
CA ALA A 128 23.58 28.17 -23.75
C ALA A 128 23.06 27.57 -25.08
N LEU A 129 22.03 26.72 -25.03
CA LEU A 129 21.34 26.20 -26.22
C LEU A 129 20.75 27.35 -27.05
N LEU A 130 19.98 28.24 -26.40
CA LEU A 130 19.35 29.37 -27.08
C LEU A 130 20.38 30.36 -27.62
N GLU A 131 21.46 30.65 -26.90
CA GLU A 131 22.55 31.50 -27.38
C GLU A 131 23.26 30.89 -28.61
N ALA A 132 23.50 29.58 -28.61
CA ALA A 132 24.10 28.89 -29.75
C ALA A 132 23.20 28.95 -31.00
N VAL A 133 21.89 28.76 -30.84
CA VAL A 133 20.92 28.85 -31.95
C VAL A 133 20.72 30.29 -32.41
N ASN A 134 20.54 31.23 -31.48
CA ASN A 134 20.40 32.67 -31.76
C ASN A 134 21.63 33.24 -32.47
N GLY A 135 22.83 32.77 -32.13
CA GLY A 135 24.08 33.20 -32.76
C GLY A 135 24.14 32.89 -34.26
N VAL A 136 23.35 31.93 -34.75
CA VAL A 136 23.33 31.49 -36.15
C VAL A 136 22.04 31.89 -36.88
N LEU A 137 20.89 31.86 -36.20
CA LEU A 137 19.58 32.13 -36.80
C LEU A 137 19.00 33.50 -36.48
N GLY A 138 19.49 34.15 -35.42
CA GLY A 138 18.83 35.28 -34.79
C GLY A 138 17.61 34.84 -33.94
N PRO A 139 17.18 35.67 -32.97
CA PRO A 139 15.97 35.41 -32.21
C PRO A 139 14.74 35.44 -33.12
N PRO A 140 13.72 34.61 -32.88
CA PRO A 140 12.50 34.64 -33.67
C PRO A 140 11.79 35.99 -33.49
N MET A 141 11.14 36.47 -34.56
CA MET A 141 10.33 37.69 -34.50
C MET A 141 9.17 37.48 -33.51
N PRO A 142 8.88 38.46 -32.62
CA PRO A 142 7.75 38.35 -31.70
C PRO A 142 6.45 38.25 -32.50
N ASP A 143 5.80 37.09 -32.41
CA ASP A 143 4.58 36.80 -33.14
C ASP A 143 3.38 37.49 -32.46
N VAL A 144 2.92 38.61 -33.02
CA VAL A 144 1.82 39.44 -32.49
C VAL A 144 0.45 38.70 -32.53
N TYR A 145 0.39 37.51 -33.15
CA TYR A 145 -0.86 36.75 -33.34
C TYR A 145 -0.88 35.33 -32.75
N ARG A 146 0.18 34.83 -32.11
CA ARG A 146 0.04 33.69 -31.20
C ARG A 146 -0.59 34.21 -29.91
N GLY A 147 -1.91 34.12 -29.82
CA GLY A 147 -2.64 34.35 -28.59
C GLY A 147 -2.00 33.52 -27.48
N VAL A 148 -1.28 34.18 -26.57
CA VAL A 148 -0.85 33.58 -25.32
C VAL A 148 -2.14 33.13 -24.63
N PRO A 149 -2.32 31.84 -24.28
CA PRO A 149 -3.38 31.49 -23.37
C PRO A 149 -3.01 32.13 -22.02
N GLU A 150 -3.51 33.34 -21.77
CA GLU A 150 -3.65 33.89 -20.42
C GLU A 150 -4.67 33.06 -19.66
N SER A 151 -4.28 31.85 -19.29
CA SER A 151 -5.07 30.93 -18.47
C SER A 151 -4.20 29.79 -17.96
N ALA A 152 -3.19 30.13 -17.16
CA ALA A 152 -2.85 29.46 -15.91
C ALA A 152 -1.52 30.04 -15.42
N ALA A 153 -1.47 30.44 -14.17
CA ALA A 153 -0.26 30.25 -13.40
C ALA A 153 -0.01 28.73 -13.31
N SER A 154 0.44 28.09 -14.40
CA SER A 154 0.88 26.71 -14.38
C SER A 154 2.32 26.71 -13.91
N THR A 155 2.54 26.17 -12.73
CA THR A 155 3.85 25.80 -12.18
C THR A 155 4.52 24.67 -13.00
N ASP A 156 4.44 24.71 -14.33
CA ASP A 156 5.00 23.69 -15.21
C ASP A 156 6.45 24.08 -15.51
N THR A 157 7.40 23.49 -14.80
CA THR A 157 8.81 23.90 -14.79
C THR A 157 9.60 23.48 -16.03
N GLY A 158 8.95 22.98 -17.09
CA GLY A 158 9.62 22.39 -18.26
C GLY A 158 10.39 21.10 -17.94
N PRO A 159 10.79 20.31 -18.95
CA PRO A 159 11.58 19.09 -18.77
C PRO A 159 12.92 19.41 -18.11
N ARG A 160 13.38 18.55 -17.20
CA ARG A 160 14.70 18.72 -16.57
C ARG A 160 15.80 18.38 -17.56
N LEU A 161 17.01 18.87 -17.29
CA LEU A 161 18.18 18.50 -18.08
C LEU A 161 18.35 16.97 -18.10
N PRO A 162 18.53 16.34 -19.28
CA PRO A 162 18.74 14.90 -19.38
C PRO A 162 19.90 14.42 -18.49
N GLY A 163 19.69 13.29 -17.81
CA GLY A 163 20.63 12.75 -16.82
C GLY A 163 20.43 13.28 -15.39
N SER A 164 19.57 14.28 -15.16
CA SER A 164 19.15 14.66 -13.81
C SER A 164 18.08 13.70 -13.26
N LEU A 165 18.20 13.33 -11.98
CA LEU A 165 17.22 12.47 -11.32
C LEU A 165 16.04 13.30 -10.76
N PRO A 166 14.81 12.77 -10.78
CA PRO A 166 13.69 13.37 -10.09
C PRO A 166 13.87 13.29 -8.55
N PRO A 167 13.15 14.13 -7.79
CA PRO A 167 13.23 14.13 -6.33
C PRO A 167 12.69 12.84 -5.71
N VAL A 168 11.74 12.18 -6.37
CA VAL A 168 11.16 10.91 -5.90
C VAL A 168 11.68 9.79 -6.78
N TRP A 169 12.58 8.98 -6.22
CA TRP A 169 13.36 7.97 -6.94
C TRP A 169 13.77 6.82 -6.02
N ASN A 170 13.44 5.58 -6.39
CA ASN A 170 13.94 4.37 -5.71
C ASN A 170 14.56 3.33 -6.67
N VAL A 171 14.87 3.73 -7.91
CA VAL A 171 15.46 2.81 -8.89
C VAL A 171 16.95 2.58 -8.56
N ASP A 172 17.38 1.34 -8.71
CA ASP A 172 18.77 0.91 -8.55
C ASP A 172 19.76 1.71 -9.42
N ARG A 173 21.06 1.59 -9.09
CA ARG A 173 22.15 2.22 -9.86
C ARG A 173 22.12 1.79 -11.33
N ARG A 174 22.38 2.75 -12.22
CA ARG A 174 22.50 2.52 -13.66
C ARG A 174 23.58 1.47 -13.93
N ASN A 175 23.31 0.54 -14.84
CA ASN A 175 24.31 -0.43 -15.27
C ASN A 175 25.28 0.22 -16.28
N PRO A 176 26.57 0.41 -15.94
CA PRO A 176 27.53 1.06 -16.83
C PRO A 176 27.89 0.20 -18.04
N ALA A 177 27.63 -1.11 -18.00
CA ALA A 177 27.91 -2.06 -19.07
C ALA A 177 26.70 -2.28 -20.00
N PHE A 178 25.61 -1.52 -19.85
CA PHE A 178 24.46 -1.62 -20.75
C PHE A 178 24.86 -1.15 -22.14
N THR A 179 24.64 -1.98 -23.16
CA THR A 179 25.01 -1.67 -24.55
C THR A 179 23.86 -2.05 -25.50
N GLY A 180 23.63 -1.23 -26.52
CA GLY A 180 22.67 -1.50 -27.59
C GLY A 180 21.21 -1.26 -27.23
N ARG A 181 20.31 -1.74 -28.10
CA ARG A 181 18.84 -1.66 -27.94
C ARG A 181 18.25 -0.25 -27.89
N ASP A 182 18.95 0.73 -28.48
CA ASP A 182 18.45 2.10 -28.60
C ASP A 182 17.12 2.14 -29.36
N ASP A 183 16.96 1.31 -30.39
CA ASP A 183 15.72 1.17 -31.15
C ASP A 183 14.56 0.66 -30.29
N ILE A 184 14.82 -0.27 -29.37
CA ILE A 184 13.81 -0.83 -28.47
C ILE A 184 13.45 0.21 -27.40
N LEU A 185 14.45 0.87 -26.81
CA LEU A 185 14.24 1.94 -25.84
C LEU A 185 13.42 3.08 -26.43
N ASN A 186 13.72 3.47 -27.67
CA ASN A 186 12.99 4.50 -28.39
C ASN A 186 11.57 4.02 -28.75
N ARG A 187 11.37 2.77 -29.17
CA ARG A 187 10.01 2.21 -29.36
C ARG A 187 9.18 2.18 -28.07
N VAL A 188 9.79 1.79 -26.96
CA VAL A 188 9.14 1.83 -25.63
C VAL A 188 8.82 3.29 -25.27
N HIS A 189 9.73 4.22 -25.53
CA HIS A 189 9.51 5.65 -25.33
C HIS A 189 8.34 6.17 -26.16
N ASP A 190 8.35 5.95 -27.48
CA ASP A 190 7.29 6.40 -28.39
C ASP A 190 5.92 5.82 -27.99
N GLY A 191 5.92 4.54 -27.58
CA GLY A 191 4.73 3.87 -27.09
C GLY A 191 4.23 4.40 -25.74
N LEU A 192 5.09 5.01 -24.93
CA LEU A 192 4.73 5.70 -23.69
C LEU A 192 4.29 7.15 -23.95
N SER A 193 4.93 7.83 -24.90
CA SER A 193 4.69 9.24 -25.24
C SER A 193 3.46 9.48 -26.13
N GLY A 194 2.71 8.44 -26.49
CA GLY A 194 1.45 8.57 -27.24
C GLY A 194 0.34 9.31 -26.48
N ASP A 195 -0.61 9.91 -27.21
CA ASP A 195 -1.70 10.78 -26.70
C ASP A 195 -2.77 10.10 -25.78
N GLY A 196 -2.45 8.91 -25.23
CA GLY A 196 -3.31 8.12 -24.38
C GLY A 196 -3.59 8.73 -23.00
N ARG A 197 -4.55 8.13 -22.28
CA ARG A 197 -4.80 8.44 -20.86
C ARG A 197 -3.61 7.92 -20.04
N VAL A 198 -3.46 6.62 -19.79
CA VAL A 198 -2.21 6.08 -19.22
C VAL A 198 -1.57 5.18 -20.25
N ALA A 199 -0.31 5.45 -20.59
CA ALA A 199 0.43 4.61 -21.51
C ALA A 199 1.09 3.48 -20.72
N VAL A 200 0.69 2.25 -21.03
CA VAL A 200 1.22 1.03 -20.40
C VAL A 200 1.97 0.24 -21.46
N GLN A 201 3.28 0.08 -21.28
CA GLN A 201 4.13 -0.75 -22.13
C GLN A 201 4.56 -1.98 -21.34
N ALA A 202 4.41 -3.17 -21.92
CA ALA A 202 4.87 -4.42 -21.34
C ALA A 202 6.01 -4.99 -22.18
N VAL A 203 7.20 -5.01 -21.60
CA VAL A 203 8.37 -5.66 -22.19
C VAL A 203 8.36 -7.12 -21.77
N HIS A 204 8.24 -8.03 -22.74
CA HIS A 204 8.24 -9.47 -22.48
C HIS A 204 9.29 -10.21 -23.29
N GLY A 205 9.65 -11.42 -22.85
CA GLY A 205 10.69 -12.22 -23.49
C GLY A 205 11.24 -13.29 -22.55
N MET A 206 12.16 -14.11 -23.05
CA MET A 206 12.78 -15.19 -22.29
C MET A 206 13.51 -14.70 -21.03
N GLY A 207 13.74 -15.58 -20.06
CA GLY A 207 14.54 -15.22 -18.87
C GLY A 207 15.98 -14.87 -19.26
N GLY A 208 16.62 -13.93 -18.57
CA GLY A 208 18.02 -13.55 -18.83
C GLY A 208 18.25 -12.66 -20.06
N VAL A 209 17.20 -12.36 -20.83
CA VAL A 209 17.25 -11.45 -21.99
C VAL A 209 17.39 -9.97 -21.63
N GLY A 210 17.40 -9.61 -20.33
CA GLY A 210 17.66 -8.25 -19.87
C GLY A 210 16.45 -7.30 -19.86
N LYS A 211 15.22 -7.78 -19.70
CA LYS A 211 14.01 -6.92 -19.58
C LYS A 211 14.12 -5.91 -18.44
N THR A 212 14.48 -6.38 -17.24
CA THR A 212 14.77 -5.56 -16.07
C THR A 212 15.87 -4.53 -16.36
N GLN A 213 16.89 -4.89 -17.14
CA GLN A 213 17.96 -3.97 -17.52
C GLN A 213 17.50 -2.92 -18.52
N LEU A 214 16.66 -3.28 -19.48
CA LEU A 214 16.03 -2.34 -20.41
C LEU A 214 15.15 -1.33 -19.65
N ALA A 215 14.35 -1.79 -18.70
CA ALA A 215 13.50 -0.92 -17.88
C ALA A 215 14.31 0.01 -16.97
N LEU A 216 15.39 -0.50 -16.37
CA LEU A 216 16.31 0.31 -15.56
C LEU A 216 17.05 1.35 -16.40
N GLU A 217 17.52 0.98 -17.59
CA GLU A 217 18.16 1.92 -18.51
C GLU A 217 17.15 2.97 -19.00
N TYR A 218 15.93 2.58 -19.33
CA TYR A 218 14.85 3.51 -19.67
C TYR A 218 14.62 4.55 -18.55
N ALA A 219 14.51 4.08 -17.31
CA ALA A 219 14.30 4.93 -16.14
C ALA A 219 15.39 6.01 -16.01
N HIS A 220 16.67 5.61 -16.12
CA HIS A 220 17.81 6.53 -16.01
C HIS A 220 17.92 7.46 -17.21
N ARG A 221 17.78 6.92 -18.42
CA ARG A 221 17.94 7.65 -19.68
C ARG A 221 16.88 8.75 -19.84
N PHE A 222 15.64 8.45 -19.50
CA PHE A 222 14.51 9.37 -19.62
C PHE A 222 14.13 10.05 -18.29
N ALA A 223 14.95 9.94 -17.25
CA ALA A 223 14.67 10.47 -15.90
C ALA A 223 14.25 11.95 -15.90
N GLY A 224 14.89 12.78 -16.73
CA GLY A 224 14.63 14.21 -16.83
C GLY A 224 13.23 14.59 -17.34
N GLY A 225 12.53 13.64 -17.99
CA GLY A 225 11.13 13.81 -18.41
C GLY A 225 10.11 13.61 -17.28
N TYR A 226 10.54 13.14 -16.11
CA TYR A 226 9.67 12.79 -14.99
C TYR A 226 9.95 13.65 -13.75
N ASP A 227 8.91 13.86 -12.94
CA ASP A 227 9.01 14.37 -11.57
C ASP A 227 9.09 13.24 -10.54
N LEU A 228 8.77 12.02 -10.97
CA LEU A 228 8.67 10.84 -10.13
C LEU A 228 8.95 9.61 -10.96
N VAL A 229 9.89 8.78 -10.51
CA VAL A 229 10.08 7.44 -11.07
C VAL A 229 10.15 6.44 -9.92
N TRP A 230 9.27 5.44 -9.93
CA TRP A 230 9.20 4.46 -8.86
C TRP A 230 9.20 3.03 -9.37
N TRP A 231 10.08 2.22 -8.80
CA TRP A 231 10.29 0.81 -9.07
C TRP A 231 9.55 -0.07 -8.08
N ILE A 232 8.79 -1.03 -8.58
CA ILE A 232 7.96 -1.97 -7.83
C ILE A 232 8.33 -3.38 -8.30
N SER A 233 8.96 -4.16 -7.41
CA SER A 233 9.08 -5.62 -7.65
C SER A 233 7.70 -6.24 -7.49
N ALA A 234 7.23 -6.91 -8.55
CA ALA A 234 5.94 -7.58 -8.61
C ALA A 234 6.09 -9.12 -8.72
N GLU A 235 7.25 -9.65 -8.33
CA GLU A 235 7.50 -11.11 -8.28
C GLU A 235 6.56 -11.79 -7.27
N GLN A 236 6.28 -11.15 -6.13
CA GLN A 236 5.27 -11.56 -5.16
C GLN A 236 4.18 -10.49 -5.08
N THR A 237 3.01 -10.78 -5.67
CA THR A 237 1.87 -9.85 -5.73
C THR A 237 1.44 -9.32 -4.36
N SER A 238 1.53 -10.15 -3.31
CA SER A 238 1.20 -9.77 -1.93
C SER A 238 2.05 -8.63 -1.38
N LEU A 239 3.26 -8.40 -1.92
CA LEU A 239 4.19 -7.37 -1.46
C LEU A 239 4.08 -6.04 -2.23
N ILE A 240 3.26 -5.97 -3.28
CA ILE A 240 3.06 -4.72 -4.04
C ILE A 240 2.54 -3.61 -3.12
N GLY A 241 1.69 -3.97 -2.15
CA GLY A 241 1.15 -3.06 -1.14
C GLY A 241 2.24 -2.30 -0.39
N GLU A 242 3.24 -3.00 0.14
CA GLU A 242 4.36 -2.38 0.87
C GLU A 242 5.15 -1.39 -0.01
N ARG A 243 5.29 -1.68 -1.31
CA ARG A 243 5.96 -0.78 -2.25
C ARG A 243 5.16 0.51 -2.52
N PHE A 244 3.83 0.43 -2.46
CA PHE A 244 2.95 1.59 -2.53
C PHE A 244 2.96 2.40 -1.23
N VAL A 245 3.06 1.75 -0.07
CA VAL A 245 3.25 2.43 1.23
C VAL A 245 4.54 3.24 1.20
N ALA A 246 5.65 2.62 0.76
CA ALA A 246 6.93 3.32 0.62
C ALA A 246 6.84 4.53 -0.34
N LEU A 247 6.18 4.38 -1.49
CA LEU A 247 5.97 5.47 -2.44
C LEU A 247 5.16 6.62 -1.82
N GLY A 248 4.03 6.30 -1.18
CA GLY A 248 3.19 7.32 -0.57
C GLY A 248 3.88 8.06 0.58
N THR A 249 4.72 7.36 1.34
CA THR A 249 5.54 7.95 2.41
C THR A 249 6.56 8.93 1.83
N GLU A 250 7.29 8.53 0.79
CA GLU A 250 8.26 9.38 0.09
C GLU A 250 7.59 10.62 -0.54
N LEU A 251 6.36 10.46 -1.01
CA LEU A 251 5.54 11.56 -1.51
C LEU A 251 4.99 12.48 -0.41
N GLY A 252 5.09 12.10 0.86
CA GLY A 252 4.51 12.82 2.00
C GLY A 252 2.97 12.86 1.97
N ILE A 253 2.32 11.87 1.34
CA ILE A 253 0.85 11.81 1.22
C ILE A 253 0.18 10.82 2.18
N ILE A 254 0.98 9.96 2.81
CA ILE A 254 0.59 8.99 3.85
C ILE A 254 1.74 8.84 4.85
N ASP A 255 1.42 8.31 6.03
CA ASP A 255 2.39 7.89 7.03
C ASP A 255 2.99 6.50 6.67
N ALA A 256 4.16 6.16 7.22
CA ALA A 256 4.87 4.91 6.91
C ALA A 256 4.13 3.64 7.38
N GLU A 257 3.25 3.83 8.36
CA GLU A 257 2.42 2.80 9.00
C GLU A 257 1.06 2.62 8.30
N ALA A 258 0.82 3.36 7.20
CA ALA A 258 -0.42 3.25 6.46
C ALA A 258 -0.63 1.84 5.89
N ASP A 259 -1.91 1.43 5.89
CA ASP A 259 -2.42 0.23 5.23
C ASP A 259 -2.13 0.24 3.71
N SER A 260 -1.93 -0.93 3.11
CA SER A 260 -1.66 -1.03 1.67
C SER A 260 -2.83 -0.60 0.78
N THR A 261 -4.07 -0.79 1.19
CA THR A 261 -5.27 -0.38 0.43
C THR A 261 -5.41 1.14 0.44
N VAL A 262 -5.13 1.76 1.58
CA VAL A 262 -4.97 3.21 1.73
C VAL A 262 -3.90 3.73 0.80
N ALA A 263 -2.69 3.18 0.92
CA ALA A 263 -1.53 3.65 0.19
C ALA A 263 -1.78 3.58 -1.31
N LYS A 264 -2.34 2.46 -1.76
CA LYS A 264 -2.85 2.27 -3.11
C LYS A 264 -3.79 3.40 -3.51
N SER A 265 -4.89 3.62 -2.79
CA SER A 265 -5.88 4.64 -3.19
C SER A 265 -5.29 6.06 -3.26
N LYS A 266 -4.46 6.44 -2.27
CA LYS A 266 -3.82 7.76 -2.19
C LYS A 266 -2.81 7.98 -3.30
N VAL A 267 -1.92 7.02 -3.51
CA VAL A 267 -0.92 7.07 -4.57
C VAL A 267 -1.62 7.13 -5.94
N LEU A 268 -2.58 6.24 -6.21
CA LEU A 268 -3.29 6.24 -7.49
C LEU A 268 -4.05 7.56 -7.72
N GLY A 269 -4.67 8.13 -6.68
CA GLY A 269 -5.32 9.44 -6.74
C GLY A 269 -4.33 10.59 -6.98
N TYR A 270 -3.18 10.57 -6.30
CA TYR A 270 -2.11 11.55 -6.48
C TYR A 270 -1.55 11.53 -7.90
N LEU A 271 -1.33 10.34 -8.47
CA LEU A 271 -0.83 10.15 -9.83
C LEU A 271 -1.87 10.55 -10.88
N ALA A 272 -3.17 10.36 -10.63
CA ALA A 272 -4.23 10.71 -11.58
C ALA A 272 -4.28 12.19 -11.96
N GLY A 273 -3.88 13.09 -11.06
CA GLY A 273 -3.82 14.53 -11.32
C GLY A 273 -2.53 15.01 -11.98
N ARG A 274 -1.55 14.13 -12.22
CA ARG A 274 -0.20 14.47 -12.68
C ARG A 274 0.13 13.79 -14.01
N ARG A 275 1.13 14.36 -14.70
CA ARG A 275 1.52 13.94 -16.07
C ARG A 275 2.94 13.37 -16.14
N ARG A 276 3.89 13.87 -15.35
CA ARG A 276 5.30 13.49 -15.42
C ARG A 276 5.67 12.47 -14.34
N TRP A 277 5.13 11.26 -14.44
CA TRP A 277 5.52 10.17 -13.55
C TRP A 277 5.68 8.86 -14.31
N LEU A 278 6.57 8.00 -13.81
CA LEU A 278 6.81 6.65 -14.31
C LEU A 278 6.70 5.64 -13.16
N LEU A 279 5.81 4.66 -13.29
CA LEU A 279 5.82 3.47 -12.43
C LEU A 279 6.38 2.28 -13.21
N ILE A 280 7.28 1.53 -12.60
CA ILE A 280 7.89 0.34 -13.18
C ILE A 280 7.48 -0.87 -12.36
N PHE A 281 6.71 -1.78 -12.95
CA PHE A 281 6.37 -3.08 -12.36
C PHE A 281 7.29 -4.16 -12.94
N ASP A 282 8.24 -4.64 -12.15
CA ASP A 282 9.22 -5.62 -12.58
C ASP A 282 8.78 -7.05 -12.21
N ASN A 283 9.00 -7.99 -13.13
CA ASN A 283 8.74 -9.43 -12.98
C ASN A 283 7.29 -9.82 -12.73
N VAL A 284 6.36 -9.17 -13.42
CA VAL A 284 4.93 -9.49 -13.30
C VAL A 284 4.65 -10.89 -13.85
N ALA A 285 4.14 -11.77 -13.00
CA ALA A 285 3.79 -13.14 -13.38
C ALA A 285 2.49 -13.20 -14.19
N ASP A 286 1.44 -12.51 -13.72
CA ASP A 286 0.14 -12.40 -14.38
C ASP A 286 -0.32 -10.93 -14.42
N GLY A 287 -0.83 -10.48 -15.55
CA GLY A 287 -1.33 -9.12 -15.71
C GLY A 287 -2.57 -8.84 -14.85
N GLN A 288 -3.38 -9.85 -14.54
CA GLN A 288 -4.57 -9.69 -13.71
C GLN A 288 -4.23 -9.25 -12.29
N ASP A 289 -3.07 -9.69 -11.78
CA ASP A 289 -2.62 -9.42 -10.41
C ASP A 289 -2.28 -7.94 -10.19
N ILE A 290 -1.76 -7.27 -11.22
CA ILE A 290 -1.36 -5.86 -11.14
C ILE A 290 -2.46 -4.89 -11.55
N LEU A 291 -3.52 -5.38 -12.22
CA LEU A 291 -4.60 -4.55 -12.76
C LEU A 291 -5.23 -3.62 -11.71
N PRO A 292 -5.46 -4.05 -10.45
CA PRO A 292 -5.96 -3.16 -9.40
C PRO A 292 -5.00 -2.03 -9.02
N TRP A 293 -3.70 -2.18 -9.29
CA TRP A 293 -2.62 -1.27 -8.90
C TRP A 293 -2.24 -0.29 -10.02
N LEU A 294 -2.86 -0.38 -11.19
CA LEU A 294 -2.56 0.50 -12.31
C LEU A 294 -3.19 1.89 -12.10
N PRO A 295 -2.39 2.98 -12.16
CA PRO A 295 -2.91 4.34 -12.08
C PRO A 295 -3.81 4.68 -13.25
N ARG A 296 -4.71 5.64 -13.00
CA ARG A 296 -5.39 6.42 -14.04
C ARG A 296 -4.63 7.74 -14.19
N GLY A 297 -4.83 8.52 -15.26
CA GLY A 297 -4.16 9.81 -15.41
C GLY A 297 -3.51 9.99 -16.78
N ARG A 298 -2.33 10.63 -16.81
CA ARG A 298 -1.51 11.00 -17.99
C ARG A 298 -0.02 10.67 -17.86
N GLY A 299 0.35 9.80 -16.93
CA GLY A 299 1.73 9.32 -16.79
C GLY A 299 1.94 7.91 -17.37
N HIS A 300 3.12 7.36 -17.11
CA HIS A 300 3.65 6.20 -17.81
C HIS A 300 3.79 5.00 -16.87
N VAL A 301 3.45 3.82 -17.39
CA VAL A 301 3.68 2.54 -16.70
C VAL A 301 4.51 1.63 -17.60
N LEU A 302 5.63 1.15 -17.06
CA LEU A 302 6.47 0.16 -17.71
C LEU A 302 6.39 -1.16 -16.95
N ILE A 303 6.08 -2.24 -17.64
CA ILE A 303 5.95 -3.58 -17.07
C ILE A 303 7.05 -4.46 -17.68
N THR A 304 7.68 -5.30 -16.85
CA THR A 304 8.49 -6.42 -17.36
C THR A 304 7.81 -7.74 -17.01
N SER A 305 7.78 -8.68 -17.96
CA SER A 305 7.17 -10.00 -17.75
C SER A 305 7.81 -11.11 -18.58
N ARG A 306 7.58 -12.37 -18.18
CA ARG A 306 7.91 -13.54 -19.01
C ARG A 306 6.77 -13.92 -19.95
N ARG A 307 5.52 -13.57 -19.64
CA ARG A 307 4.36 -13.91 -20.47
C ARG A 307 4.12 -12.81 -21.50
N GLY A 308 3.65 -13.18 -22.70
CA GLY A 308 3.33 -12.23 -23.79
C GLY A 308 1.86 -11.82 -23.89
N ASN A 309 0.98 -12.34 -23.02
CA ASN A 309 -0.47 -12.13 -23.11
C ASN A 309 -0.94 -10.80 -22.48
N TRP A 310 -0.58 -9.67 -23.10
CA TRP A 310 -0.86 -8.32 -22.57
C TRP A 310 -1.99 -7.55 -23.27
N GLN A 311 -2.67 -8.17 -24.23
CA GLN A 311 -3.59 -7.53 -25.19
C GLN A 311 -4.75 -6.71 -24.58
N GLN A 312 -5.04 -6.86 -23.28
CA GLN A 312 -6.08 -6.12 -22.56
C GLN A 312 -5.54 -5.05 -21.58
N ILE A 313 -4.23 -5.04 -21.32
CA ILE A 313 -3.61 -4.27 -20.24
C ILE A 313 -2.54 -3.30 -20.77
N ALA A 314 -1.73 -3.75 -21.74
CA ALA A 314 -0.57 -3.01 -22.21
C ALA A 314 -0.25 -3.29 -23.67
N HIS A 315 0.44 -2.35 -24.32
CA HIS A 315 1.11 -2.63 -25.58
C HIS A 315 2.35 -3.48 -25.30
N ALA A 316 2.45 -4.62 -25.97
CA ALA A 316 3.52 -5.57 -25.77
C ALA A 316 4.70 -5.25 -26.69
N VAL A 317 5.90 -5.14 -26.11
CA VAL A 317 7.17 -5.08 -26.83
C VAL A 317 7.92 -6.37 -26.52
N GLU A 318 8.09 -7.20 -27.54
CA GLU A 318 8.90 -8.40 -27.43
C GLU A 318 10.39 -8.03 -27.41
N LEU A 319 11.10 -8.57 -26.42
CA LEU A 319 12.52 -8.41 -26.22
C LEU A 319 13.21 -9.74 -26.49
N ASP A 320 13.93 -9.78 -27.61
CA ASP A 320 14.76 -10.92 -28.01
C ASP A 320 16.22 -10.77 -27.51
N VAL A 321 17.04 -11.80 -27.74
CA VAL A 321 18.48 -11.79 -27.49
C VAL A 321 19.18 -10.57 -28.12
N LEU A 322 20.41 -10.26 -27.71
CA LEU A 322 21.09 -9.11 -28.29
C LEU A 322 21.32 -9.32 -29.78
N PRO A 323 21.15 -8.28 -30.62
CA PRO A 323 21.66 -8.32 -31.97
C PRO A 323 23.15 -8.71 -31.93
N ARG A 324 23.60 -9.56 -32.86
CA ARG A 324 24.98 -10.09 -32.84
C ARG A 324 26.03 -8.99 -32.72
N GLU A 325 25.86 -7.90 -33.45
CA GLU A 325 26.77 -6.75 -33.39
C GLU A 325 26.86 -6.12 -31.99
N ASP A 326 25.73 -6.01 -31.28
CA ASP A 326 25.66 -5.50 -29.92
C ASP A 326 26.27 -6.50 -28.91
N ALA A 327 26.12 -7.80 -29.13
CA ALA A 327 26.75 -8.84 -28.32
C ALA A 327 28.28 -8.83 -28.46
N VAL A 328 28.78 -8.67 -29.69
CA VAL A 328 30.22 -8.48 -29.97
C VAL A 328 30.74 -7.19 -29.34
N ARG A 329 29.97 -6.09 -29.47
CA ARG A 329 30.32 -4.82 -28.82
C ARG A 329 30.41 -4.98 -27.31
N PHE A 330 29.42 -5.62 -26.68
CA PHE A 330 29.42 -5.88 -25.24
C PHE A 330 30.71 -6.59 -24.79
N LEU A 331 31.09 -7.68 -25.46
CA LEU A 331 32.29 -8.45 -25.09
C LEU A 331 33.59 -7.66 -25.29
N THR A 332 33.69 -6.90 -26.37
CA THR A 332 34.89 -6.09 -26.67
C THR A 332 35.02 -4.87 -25.76
N GLU A 333 33.92 -4.29 -25.30
CA GLU A 333 33.90 -3.21 -24.29
C GLU A 333 34.30 -3.71 -22.90
N GLN A 334 33.82 -4.90 -22.50
CA GLN A 334 34.19 -5.50 -21.22
C GLN A 334 35.65 -5.98 -21.19
N ARG A 335 36.23 -6.35 -22.34
CA ARG A 335 37.62 -6.80 -22.46
C ARG A 335 38.38 -6.02 -23.55
N PRO A 336 38.97 -4.87 -23.21
CA PRO A 336 39.81 -4.12 -24.13
C PRO A 336 40.94 -4.99 -24.71
N GLY A 337 41.05 -5.04 -26.03
CA GLY A 337 42.05 -5.85 -26.75
C GLY A 337 41.55 -7.23 -27.22
N LEU A 338 40.28 -7.58 -26.99
CA LEU A 338 39.65 -8.75 -27.61
C LEU A 338 39.39 -8.50 -29.09
N GLU A 339 39.84 -9.42 -29.95
CA GLU A 339 39.61 -9.32 -31.41
C GLU A 339 38.11 -9.51 -31.74
N PRO A 340 37.52 -8.68 -32.63
CA PRO A 340 36.09 -8.76 -32.95
C PRO A 340 35.63 -10.13 -33.45
N GLY A 341 36.49 -10.84 -34.19
CA GLY A 341 36.18 -12.18 -34.68
C GLY A 341 36.11 -13.24 -33.58
N GLU A 342 36.94 -13.15 -32.53
CA GLU A 342 36.85 -14.03 -31.36
C GLU A 342 35.61 -13.73 -30.52
N ALA A 343 35.27 -12.45 -30.39
CA ALA A 343 34.05 -12.00 -29.72
C ALA A 343 32.78 -12.49 -30.42
N ASP A 344 32.73 -12.47 -31.76
CA ASP A 344 31.59 -12.99 -32.56
C ASP A 344 31.38 -14.49 -32.33
N GLN A 345 32.45 -15.26 -32.38
CA GLN A 345 32.40 -16.70 -32.15
C GLN A 345 32.03 -17.06 -30.69
N LEU A 346 32.40 -16.23 -29.72
CA LEU A 346 31.99 -16.38 -28.33
C LEU A 346 30.51 -16.02 -28.14
N ALA A 347 30.05 -14.94 -28.77
CA ALA A 347 28.66 -14.52 -28.74
C ALA A 347 27.72 -15.59 -29.34
N GLU A 348 28.13 -16.21 -30.45
CA GLU A 348 27.44 -17.35 -31.07
C GLU A 348 27.27 -18.52 -30.11
N ALA A 349 28.36 -18.94 -29.45
CA ALA A 349 28.34 -20.06 -28.52
C ALA A 349 27.43 -19.80 -27.30
N LEU A 350 27.27 -18.54 -26.92
CA LEU A 350 26.40 -18.12 -25.81
C LEU A 350 24.95 -17.87 -26.24
N GLY A 351 24.66 -17.96 -27.54
CA GLY A 351 23.33 -17.70 -28.11
C GLY A 351 22.90 -16.24 -27.96
N ASP A 352 23.87 -15.31 -27.97
CA ASP A 352 23.63 -13.87 -27.90
C ASP A 352 22.83 -13.39 -26.67
N LEU A 353 22.73 -14.24 -25.63
CA LEU A 353 21.95 -13.96 -24.43
C LEU A 353 22.72 -13.00 -23.50
N PRO A 354 22.20 -11.80 -23.17
CA PRO A 354 22.89 -10.81 -22.34
C PRO A 354 23.42 -11.35 -21.02
N LEU A 355 22.59 -12.14 -20.31
CA LEU A 355 23.02 -12.72 -19.04
C LEU A 355 24.18 -13.69 -19.23
N ALA A 356 24.16 -14.54 -20.27
CA ALA A 356 25.25 -15.49 -20.54
C ALA A 356 26.54 -14.77 -20.99
N LEU A 357 26.41 -13.71 -21.81
CA LEU A 357 27.52 -12.83 -22.19
C LEU A 357 28.16 -12.17 -20.96
N ALA A 358 27.35 -11.66 -20.04
CA ALA A 358 27.85 -11.07 -18.79
C ALA A 358 28.56 -12.10 -17.89
N GLN A 359 28.02 -13.33 -17.79
CA GLN A 359 28.70 -14.43 -17.07
C GLN A 359 30.06 -14.75 -17.71
N ALA A 360 30.13 -14.86 -19.03
CA ALA A 360 31.37 -15.13 -19.74
C ALA A 360 32.40 -14.01 -19.59
N ALA A 361 31.97 -12.74 -19.70
CA ALA A 361 32.84 -11.59 -19.50
C ALA A 361 33.41 -11.53 -18.07
N GLY A 362 32.58 -11.83 -17.06
CA GLY A 362 33.00 -11.95 -15.66
C GLY A 362 34.05 -13.03 -15.47
N TYR A 363 33.80 -14.23 -15.99
CA TYR A 363 34.75 -15.35 -15.95
C TYR A 363 36.11 -14.99 -16.56
N LEU A 364 36.11 -14.46 -17.78
CA LEU A 364 37.30 -14.14 -18.54
C LEU A 364 38.13 -13.04 -17.85
N SER A 365 37.46 -12.06 -17.25
CA SER A 365 38.12 -10.97 -16.51
C SER A 365 38.70 -11.45 -15.18
N GLY A 366 37.99 -12.35 -14.47
CA GLY A 366 38.43 -12.88 -13.17
C GLY A 366 39.56 -13.91 -13.28
N THR A 367 39.56 -14.74 -14.33
CA THR A 367 40.56 -15.82 -14.53
C THR A 367 41.72 -15.42 -15.43
N GLY A 368 41.54 -14.43 -16.31
CA GLY A 368 42.49 -14.09 -17.35
C GLY A 368 42.57 -15.10 -18.51
N MET A 369 41.69 -16.12 -18.54
CA MET A 369 41.73 -17.20 -19.53
C MET A 369 41.61 -16.67 -20.99
N PRO A 370 42.32 -17.28 -21.96
CA PRO A 370 42.12 -17.01 -23.38
C PRO A 370 40.71 -17.40 -23.85
N VAL A 371 40.13 -16.61 -24.76
CA VAL A 371 38.75 -16.82 -25.23
C VAL A 371 38.58 -18.15 -25.96
N ALA A 372 39.56 -18.58 -26.74
CA ALA A 372 39.53 -19.85 -27.44
C ALA A 372 39.39 -21.05 -26.49
N GLU A 373 40.12 -21.02 -25.37
CA GLU A 373 40.09 -22.07 -24.34
C GLU A 373 38.75 -22.07 -23.60
N TYR A 374 38.25 -20.89 -23.20
CA TYR A 374 36.93 -20.76 -22.57
C TYR A 374 35.79 -21.28 -23.47
N ARG A 375 35.85 -20.99 -24.78
CA ARG A 375 34.83 -21.47 -25.73
C ARG A 375 34.81 -22.99 -25.82
N GLN A 376 35.98 -23.63 -25.77
CA GLN A 376 36.06 -25.08 -25.78
C GLN A 376 35.39 -25.66 -24.52
N LEU A 377 35.73 -25.14 -23.33
CA LEU A 377 35.09 -25.54 -22.08
C LEU A 377 33.58 -25.30 -22.09
N LEU A 378 33.13 -24.16 -22.63
CA LEU A 378 31.70 -23.84 -22.74
C LEU A 378 30.95 -24.85 -23.61
N VAL A 379 31.53 -25.26 -24.74
CA VAL A 379 30.91 -26.26 -25.63
C VAL A 379 30.84 -27.62 -24.94
N GLU A 380 31.93 -28.06 -24.30
CA GLU A 380 31.99 -29.31 -23.55
C GLU A 380 30.94 -29.34 -22.43
N GLU A 381 30.86 -28.29 -21.61
CA GLU A 381 29.87 -28.17 -20.54
C GLU A 381 28.43 -28.07 -21.06
N THR A 382 28.20 -27.39 -22.19
CA THR A 382 26.86 -27.31 -22.80
C THR A 382 26.38 -28.70 -23.24
N GLN A 383 27.27 -29.54 -23.79
CA GLN A 383 26.96 -30.94 -24.11
C GLN A 383 26.68 -31.76 -22.85
N ALA A 384 27.49 -31.61 -21.80
CA ALA A 384 27.27 -32.29 -20.53
C ALA A 384 25.88 -31.94 -19.94
N VAL A 385 25.48 -30.68 -19.98
CA VAL A 385 24.13 -30.23 -19.55
C VAL A 385 23.02 -30.86 -20.39
N LEU A 386 23.23 -31.07 -21.70
CA LEU A 386 22.27 -31.72 -22.59
C LEU A 386 22.13 -33.22 -22.29
N GLU A 387 23.24 -33.91 -22.03
CA GLU A 387 23.26 -35.34 -21.72
C GLU A 387 22.54 -35.68 -20.39
N LEU A 388 22.50 -34.75 -19.45
CA LEU A 388 21.76 -34.87 -18.19
C LEU A 388 20.23 -35.00 -18.39
N GLY A 389 19.69 -34.62 -19.55
CA GLY A 389 18.30 -34.91 -19.96
C GLY A 389 17.20 -34.33 -19.07
N ARG A 390 17.52 -33.35 -18.19
CA ARG A 390 16.55 -32.72 -17.30
C ARG A 390 15.72 -31.69 -18.08
N PRO A 391 14.39 -31.60 -17.87
CA PRO A 391 13.61 -30.47 -18.36
C PRO A 391 14.12 -29.20 -17.67
N ILE A 392 14.67 -28.28 -18.44
CA ILE A 392 15.26 -27.05 -17.93
C ILE A 392 14.51 -25.85 -18.51
N ASP A 393 13.99 -24.97 -17.64
CA ASP A 393 13.23 -23.76 -18.01
C ASP A 393 14.15 -22.57 -18.41
N TYR A 394 15.42 -22.83 -18.75
CA TYR A 394 16.44 -21.83 -19.08
C TYR A 394 17.43 -22.31 -20.17
N PRO A 395 18.11 -21.39 -20.88
CA PRO A 395 19.06 -21.77 -21.95
C PRO A 395 20.25 -22.60 -21.45
N GLN A 396 20.68 -23.61 -22.22
CA GLN A 396 21.77 -24.51 -21.83
C GLN A 396 23.12 -23.78 -21.77
N SER A 397 23.39 -22.89 -22.72
CA SER A 397 24.62 -22.07 -22.74
C SER A 397 24.76 -21.20 -21.50
N LEU A 398 23.65 -20.68 -20.97
CA LEU A 398 23.62 -19.94 -19.71
C LEU A 398 23.94 -20.85 -18.52
N ALA A 399 23.35 -22.05 -18.49
CA ALA A 399 23.64 -23.02 -17.45
C ALA A 399 25.14 -23.37 -17.42
N ALA A 400 25.71 -23.67 -18.59
CA ALA A 400 27.14 -23.95 -18.75
C ALA A 400 28.02 -22.77 -18.30
N ALA A 401 27.70 -21.54 -18.72
CA ALA A 401 28.45 -20.35 -18.30
C ALA A 401 28.41 -20.13 -16.78
N ILE A 402 27.26 -20.37 -16.13
CA ILE A 402 27.16 -20.30 -14.67
C ILE A 402 27.95 -21.44 -14.01
N THR A 403 27.88 -22.67 -14.52
CA THR A 403 28.69 -23.80 -14.02
C THR A 403 30.17 -23.47 -14.04
N LEU A 404 30.68 -22.92 -15.15
CA LEU A 404 32.08 -22.51 -15.27
C LEU A 404 32.45 -21.41 -14.26
N ASN A 405 31.61 -20.38 -14.12
CA ASN A 405 31.83 -19.33 -13.12
C ASN A 405 31.84 -19.87 -11.69
N VAL A 406 30.93 -20.78 -11.37
CA VAL A 406 30.89 -21.42 -10.04
C VAL A 406 32.13 -22.29 -9.82
N ALA A 407 32.60 -23.02 -10.83
CA ALA A 407 33.81 -23.84 -10.74
C ALA A 407 35.06 -22.96 -10.49
N ALA A 408 35.26 -21.92 -11.30
CA ALA A 408 36.39 -21.00 -11.11
C ALA A 408 36.30 -20.22 -9.79
N LEU A 409 35.10 -19.80 -9.39
CA LEU A 409 34.89 -19.18 -8.08
C LEU A 409 35.15 -20.18 -6.94
N SER A 410 34.82 -21.46 -7.11
CA SER A 410 35.09 -22.49 -6.10
C SER A 410 36.58 -22.71 -5.88
N GLU A 411 37.42 -22.47 -6.90
CA GLU A 411 38.88 -22.51 -6.75
C GLU A 411 39.43 -21.23 -6.09
N ALA A 412 38.90 -20.07 -6.46
CA ALA A 412 39.39 -18.77 -5.98
C ALA A 412 38.87 -18.41 -4.57
N ASP A 413 37.58 -18.61 -4.31
CA ASP A 413 36.88 -18.28 -3.08
C ASP A 413 35.73 -19.27 -2.80
N PRO A 414 36.03 -20.42 -2.15
CA PRO A 414 35.04 -21.41 -1.76
C PRO A 414 33.94 -20.86 -0.83
N ALA A 415 34.22 -19.79 -0.08
CA ALA A 415 33.24 -19.17 0.81
C ALA A 415 32.21 -18.37 0.02
N ALA A 416 32.62 -17.66 -1.04
CA ALA A 416 31.68 -17.00 -1.94
C ALA A 416 30.68 -18.00 -2.55
N VAL A 417 31.13 -19.18 -3.00
CA VAL A 417 30.21 -20.22 -3.53
C VAL A 417 29.20 -20.68 -2.48
N ALA A 418 29.60 -20.84 -1.22
CA ALA A 418 28.69 -21.18 -0.14
C ALA A 418 27.64 -20.08 0.11
N ILE A 419 28.05 -18.80 0.08
CA ILE A 419 27.11 -17.65 0.14
C ILE A 419 26.13 -17.69 -1.04
N LEU A 420 26.60 -17.97 -2.25
CA LEU A 420 25.77 -18.05 -3.45
C LEU A 420 24.71 -19.15 -3.34
N ARG A 421 25.09 -20.32 -2.81
CA ARG A 421 24.16 -21.45 -2.59
C ARG A 421 23.08 -21.10 -1.56
N LEU A 422 23.43 -20.38 -0.49
CA LEU A 422 22.44 -19.84 0.47
C LEU A 422 21.49 -18.84 -0.20
N CYS A 423 22.04 -17.86 -0.92
CA CYS A 423 21.26 -16.85 -1.63
C CYS A 423 20.38 -17.47 -2.70
N ALA A 424 20.79 -18.59 -3.30
CA ALA A 424 19.98 -19.31 -4.25
C ALA A 424 18.68 -19.82 -3.64
N LEU A 425 18.63 -20.19 -2.36
CA LEU A 425 17.42 -20.70 -1.69
C LEU A 425 16.50 -19.60 -1.13
N LEU A 426 16.98 -18.36 -1.05
CA LEU A 426 16.20 -17.20 -0.62
C LEU A 426 15.38 -16.60 -1.77
N ALA A 427 14.43 -15.72 -1.44
CA ALA A 427 13.68 -14.95 -2.43
C ALA A 427 14.61 -14.15 -3.37
N PRO A 428 14.28 -13.99 -4.66
CA PRO A 428 15.00 -13.13 -5.61
C PRO A 428 14.77 -11.63 -5.35
N GLU A 429 14.60 -11.24 -4.08
CA GLU A 429 14.50 -9.86 -3.60
C GLU A 429 15.88 -9.41 -3.05
N PRO A 430 16.12 -8.12 -2.79
CA PRO A 430 17.35 -7.67 -2.13
C PRO A 430 17.54 -8.35 -0.76
N ILE A 431 18.51 -9.27 -0.66
CA ILE A 431 18.79 -10.02 0.56
C ILE A 431 19.69 -9.17 1.45
N PRO A 432 19.25 -8.76 2.66
CA PRO A 432 20.09 -8.02 3.59
C PRO A 432 21.33 -8.83 4.01
N VAL A 433 22.50 -8.19 4.07
CA VAL A 433 23.75 -8.89 4.44
C VAL A 433 23.69 -9.43 5.87
N ASP A 434 22.95 -8.79 6.79
CA ASP A 434 22.66 -9.31 8.12
C ASP A 434 21.87 -10.63 8.07
N VAL A 435 20.91 -10.79 7.16
CA VAL A 435 20.22 -12.08 6.94
C VAL A 435 21.20 -13.16 6.45
N ILE A 436 22.07 -12.83 5.48
CA ILE A 436 23.10 -13.78 5.02
C ILE A 436 24.03 -14.17 6.16
N VAL A 437 24.45 -13.20 6.99
CA VAL A 437 25.31 -13.44 8.15
C VAL A 437 24.66 -14.38 9.13
N GLU A 438 23.41 -14.13 9.53
CA GLU A 438 22.71 -14.98 10.49
C GLU A 438 22.51 -16.40 9.92
N VAL A 439 22.03 -16.54 8.68
CA VAL A 439 21.86 -17.83 8.01
C VAL A 439 23.17 -18.59 7.88
N ALA A 440 24.30 -17.90 7.68
CA ALA A 440 25.60 -18.54 7.57
C ALA A 440 26.24 -18.89 8.92
N ARG A 441 25.67 -18.50 10.08
CA ARG A 441 26.24 -18.84 11.39
C ARG A 441 26.19 -20.35 11.66
N PRO A 442 27.25 -20.93 12.25
CA PRO A 442 27.25 -22.33 12.65
C PRO A 442 26.14 -22.67 13.64
N THR A 443 25.49 -23.80 13.40
CA THR A 443 24.47 -24.41 14.27
C THR A 443 24.89 -25.86 14.58
N ASP A 444 24.15 -26.55 15.44
CA ASP A 444 24.45 -27.95 15.77
C ASP A 444 24.37 -28.89 14.55
N LEU A 445 23.51 -28.55 13.58
CA LEU A 445 23.32 -29.26 12.32
C LEU A 445 23.81 -28.40 11.15
N TYR A 446 25.08 -28.00 11.19
CA TYR A 446 25.64 -27.15 10.15
C TYR A 446 25.91 -27.94 8.85
N PRO A 447 25.31 -27.56 7.71
CA PRO A 447 25.51 -28.28 6.45
C PRO A 447 26.99 -28.26 6.03
N GLN A 448 27.49 -29.40 5.53
CA GLN A 448 28.88 -29.52 5.09
C GLN A 448 29.23 -28.49 3.99
N VAL A 449 28.25 -28.13 3.17
CA VAL A 449 28.38 -27.12 2.10
C VAL A 449 28.71 -25.73 2.65
N LEU A 450 28.39 -25.44 3.91
CA LEU A 450 28.65 -24.16 4.55
C LEU A 450 29.94 -24.15 5.38
N GLU A 451 30.66 -25.27 5.49
CA GLU A 451 31.85 -25.39 6.36
C GLU A 451 32.91 -24.32 6.04
N THR A 452 33.03 -23.93 4.78
CA THR A 452 33.93 -22.87 4.31
C THR A 452 33.59 -21.48 4.87
N LEU A 453 32.33 -21.26 5.30
CA LEU A 453 31.87 -20.00 5.87
C LEU A 453 32.25 -19.82 7.33
N ARG A 454 32.57 -20.90 8.08
CA ARG A 454 32.82 -20.82 9.53
C ARG A 454 33.88 -19.79 9.90
N GLU A 455 34.97 -19.75 9.15
CA GLU A 455 36.09 -18.84 9.41
C GLU A 455 35.91 -17.46 8.77
N VAL A 456 35.07 -17.37 7.73
CA VAL A 456 34.88 -16.16 6.91
C VAL A 456 33.77 -15.28 7.45
N ILE A 457 32.62 -15.84 7.84
CA ILE A 457 31.40 -15.08 8.10
C ILE A 457 31.54 -14.13 9.30
N GLY A 458 32.30 -14.54 10.32
CA GLY A 458 32.59 -13.75 11.51
C GLY A 458 33.61 -12.63 11.32
N ARG A 459 34.31 -12.58 10.17
CA ARG A 459 35.34 -11.59 9.85
C ARG A 459 34.81 -10.57 8.84
N PRO A 460 34.44 -9.34 9.26
CA PRO A 460 33.72 -8.39 8.39
C PRO A 460 34.41 -8.09 7.06
N LEU A 461 35.74 -7.90 7.07
CA LEU A 461 36.52 -7.60 5.86
C LEU A 461 36.58 -8.79 4.90
N VAL A 462 36.83 -9.99 5.41
CA VAL A 462 36.91 -11.22 4.58
C VAL A 462 35.54 -11.56 4.01
N ARG A 463 34.47 -11.44 4.82
CA ARG A 463 33.10 -11.59 4.35
C ARG A 463 32.76 -10.61 3.23
N GLN A 464 33.15 -9.34 3.36
CA GLN A 464 32.92 -8.36 2.31
C GLN A 464 33.74 -8.66 1.04
N GLU A 465 34.93 -9.25 1.17
CA GLU A 465 35.70 -9.75 0.03
C GLU A 465 34.93 -10.85 -0.70
N SER A 466 34.45 -11.87 0.01
CA SER A 466 33.69 -12.96 -0.62
C SER A 466 32.37 -12.51 -1.26
N ILE A 467 31.67 -11.56 -0.64
CA ILE A 467 30.50 -10.93 -1.27
C ILE A 467 30.91 -10.17 -2.53
N ARG A 468 32.07 -9.48 -2.54
CA ARG A 468 32.58 -8.80 -3.73
C ARG A 468 32.96 -9.76 -4.84
N SER A 469 33.54 -10.91 -4.50
CA SER A 469 33.86 -12.00 -5.45
C SER A 469 32.61 -12.44 -6.23
N LEU A 470 31.43 -12.53 -5.58
CA LEU A 470 30.18 -12.83 -6.28
C LEU A 470 29.83 -11.82 -7.38
N GLY A 471 30.07 -10.53 -7.11
CA GLY A 471 29.90 -9.47 -8.09
C GLY A 471 30.93 -9.54 -9.22
N ALA A 472 32.19 -9.84 -8.89
CA ALA A 472 33.29 -9.93 -9.87
C ALA A 472 33.08 -11.04 -10.90
N TYR A 473 32.53 -12.19 -10.49
CA TYR A 473 32.16 -13.30 -11.38
C TYR A 473 30.77 -13.13 -12.01
N GLY A 474 30.10 -11.99 -11.80
CA GLY A 474 28.78 -11.72 -12.38
C GLY A 474 27.63 -12.56 -11.83
N LEU A 475 27.82 -13.28 -10.72
CA LEU A 475 26.83 -14.20 -10.15
C LEU A 475 25.80 -13.49 -9.26
N ALA A 476 26.11 -12.31 -8.74
CA ALA A 476 25.19 -11.49 -7.93
C ALA A 476 25.37 -9.99 -8.17
N ARG A 477 24.31 -9.20 -7.92
CA ARG A 477 24.37 -7.74 -7.84
C ARG A 477 24.53 -7.32 -6.38
N LEU A 478 25.39 -6.34 -6.15
CA LEU A 478 25.67 -5.79 -4.82
C LEU A 478 24.99 -4.42 -4.66
N GLY A 479 24.09 -4.32 -3.68
CA GLY A 479 23.46 -3.08 -3.26
C GLY A 479 24.10 -2.47 -2.02
N SER A 480 23.49 -1.43 -1.46
CA SER A 480 23.95 -0.81 -0.21
C SER A 480 23.61 -1.71 0.99
N GLY A 481 24.45 -2.71 1.26
CA GLY A 481 24.22 -3.68 2.34
C GLY A 481 23.27 -4.82 1.98
N THR A 482 23.00 -5.02 0.69
CA THR A 482 22.15 -6.11 0.17
C THR A 482 22.85 -6.87 -0.96
N VAL A 483 22.45 -8.12 -1.16
CA VAL A 483 22.87 -8.96 -2.29
C VAL A 483 21.63 -9.42 -3.04
N THR A 484 21.64 -9.32 -4.37
CA THR A 484 20.54 -9.80 -5.22
C THR A 484 21.10 -10.81 -6.21
N VAL A 485 20.61 -12.05 -6.16
CA VAL A 485 20.95 -13.09 -7.13
C VAL A 485 19.81 -13.20 -8.13
N HIS A 486 20.12 -13.15 -9.42
CA HIS A 486 19.12 -13.23 -10.46
C HIS A 486 18.40 -14.58 -10.42
N ARG A 487 17.07 -14.60 -10.58
CA ARG A 487 16.23 -15.81 -10.49
C ARG A 487 16.72 -16.99 -11.33
N LEU A 488 17.18 -16.76 -12.56
CA LEU A 488 17.75 -17.83 -13.39
C LEU A 488 19.07 -18.37 -12.82
N THR A 489 19.91 -17.49 -12.27
CA THR A 489 21.13 -17.92 -11.57
C THR A 489 20.74 -18.76 -10.36
N GLN A 490 19.78 -18.32 -9.55
CA GLN A 490 19.28 -19.14 -8.44
C GLN A 490 18.76 -20.51 -8.91
N ALA A 491 17.99 -20.56 -10.00
CA ALA A 491 17.46 -21.82 -10.55
C ALA A 491 18.58 -22.77 -11.01
N VAL A 492 19.58 -22.25 -11.73
CA VAL A 492 20.75 -23.03 -12.15
C VAL A 492 21.52 -23.56 -10.94
N ILE A 493 21.82 -22.69 -9.96
CA ILE A 493 22.53 -23.09 -8.74
C ILE A 493 21.73 -24.16 -7.98
N ARG A 494 20.41 -23.98 -7.78
CA ARG A 494 19.55 -24.98 -7.14
C ARG A 494 19.60 -26.33 -7.85
N SER A 495 19.63 -26.35 -9.18
CA SER A 495 19.67 -27.59 -9.98
C SER A 495 21.01 -28.35 -9.86
N GLN A 496 22.08 -27.65 -9.50
CA GLN A 496 23.44 -28.17 -9.34
C GLN A 496 23.76 -28.62 -7.92
N ILE A 497 23.01 -28.12 -6.92
CA ILE A 497 23.17 -28.60 -5.55
C ILE A 497 22.68 -30.05 -5.51
N ASP A 498 23.52 -30.94 -4.97
CA ASP A 498 23.14 -32.34 -4.75
C ASP A 498 21.83 -32.42 -3.94
N PRO A 499 20.87 -33.31 -4.27
CA PRO A 499 19.60 -33.38 -3.56
C PRO A 499 19.72 -33.54 -2.04
N SER A 500 20.71 -34.29 -1.56
CA SER A 500 20.98 -34.44 -0.12
C SER A 500 21.47 -33.13 0.48
N ALA A 501 22.45 -32.49 -0.18
CA ALA A 501 22.96 -31.20 0.25
C ALA A 501 21.89 -30.09 0.20
N SER A 502 21.00 -30.11 -0.79
CA SER A 502 19.88 -29.17 -0.88
C SER A 502 18.91 -29.37 0.27
N ALA A 503 18.61 -30.62 0.64
CA ALA A 503 17.77 -30.92 1.79
C ALA A 503 18.42 -30.44 3.10
N GLU A 504 19.72 -30.67 3.30
CA GLU A 504 20.46 -30.17 4.46
C GLU A 504 20.44 -28.64 4.53
N LEU A 505 20.67 -27.95 3.41
CA LEU A 505 20.64 -26.49 3.34
C LEU A 505 19.23 -25.93 3.61
N SER A 506 18.18 -26.55 3.06
CA SER A 506 16.80 -26.14 3.34
C SER A 506 16.47 -26.28 4.82
N VAL A 507 16.80 -27.42 5.44
CA VAL A 507 16.57 -27.63 6.88
C VAL A 507 17.31 -26.60 7.74
N HIS A 508 18.57 -26.32 7.40
CA HIS A 508 19.35 -25.28 8.10
C HIS A 508 18.76 -23.89 7.91
N LEU A 509 18.36 -23.55 6.68
CA LEU A 509 17.76 -22.25 6.36
C LEU A 509 16.44 -22.04 7.11
N GLU A 510 15.56 -23.04 7.09
CA GLU A 510 14.30 -23.04 7.84
C GLU A 510 14.55 -22.78 9.34
N SER A 511 15.54 -23.48 9.92
CA SER A 511 15.91 -23.33 11.33
C SER A 511 16.45 -21.95 11.67
N VAL A 512 17.24 -21.34 10.80
CA VAL A 512 17.76 -20.00 11.06
C VAL A 512 16.68 -18.94 10.85
N LEU A 513 15.93 -18.99 9.75
CA LEU A 513 14.86 -18.04 9.47
C LEU A 513 13.80 -18.04 10.58
N GLY A 514 13.44 -19.21 11.13
CA GLY A 514 12.52 -19.30 12.27
C GLY A 514 13.05 -18.56 13.51
N ARG A 515 14.36 -18.58 13.76
CA ARG A 515 15.01 -17.88 14.89
C ARG A 515 15.24 -16.39 14.64
N MET A 516 15.10 -15.93 13.40
CA MET A 516 15.21 -14.52 13.04
C MET A 516 13.92 -13.72 13.32
N ASN A 517 12.94 -14.30 14.02
CA ASN A 517 11.70 -13.65 14.41
C ASN A 517 11.97 -12.23 15.00
N PRO A 518 11.50 -11.16 14.34
CA PRO A 518 11.75 -9.78 14.76
C PRO A 518 11.16 -9.39 16.12
N GLY A 519 10.23 -10.18 16.66
CA GLY A 519 9.50 -9.91 17.90
C GLY A 519 8.00 -9.74 17.68
N ASP A 520 7.33 -9.09 18.64
CA ASP A 520 5.86 -8.96 18.67
C ASP A 520 5.27 -8.27 17.42
N PRO A 521 4.57 -9.01 16.53
CA PRO A 521 4.02 -8.47 15.28
C PRO A 521 2.98 -7.35 15.48
N ARG A 522 2.43 -7.19 16.69
CA ARG A 522 1.48 -6.13 17.04
C ARG A 522 2.15 -4.80 17.36
N ASN A 523 3.48 -4.77 17.49
CA ASN A 523 4.23 -3.55 17.78
C ASN A 523 4.69 -2.86 16.48
N PRO A 524 4.19 -1.66 16.14
CA PRO A 524 4.57 -0.96 14.91
C PRO A 524 6.06 -0.65 14.81
N ALA A 525 6.77 -0.52 15.92
CA ALA A 525 8.20 -0.22 15.93
C ALA A 525 9.07 -1.31 15.25
N ILE A 526 8.58 -2.55 15.15
CA ILE A 526 9.32 -3.65 14.54
C ILE A 526 8.85 -4.02 13.13
N TRP A 527 7.80 -3.37 12.61
CA TRP A 527 7.26 -3.65 11.27
C TRP A 527 8.30 -3.53 10.14
N PRO A 528 9.27 -2.59 10.16
CA PRO A 528 10.33 -2.55 9.15
C PRO A 528 11.23 -3.80 9.13
N ALA A 529 11.38 -4.50 10.26
CA ALA A 529 12.12 -5.75 10.31
C ALA A 529 11.31 -6.91 9.72
N TRP A 530 10.00 -6.96 9.98
CA TRP A 530 9.08 -7.90 9.35
C TRP A 530 9.06 -7.77 7.83
N GLY A 531 8.94 -6.54 7.29
CA GLY A 531 8.97 -6.31 5.83
C GLY A 531 10.27 -6.78 5.15
N ARG A 532 11.41 -6.80 5.86
CA ARG A 532 12.67 -7.35 5.34
C ARG A 532 12.74 -8.88 5.38
N LEU A 533 12.12 -9.51 6.38
CA LEU A 533 12.15 -10.96 6.57
C LEU A 533 11.08 -11.69 5.74
N LEU A 534 9.89 -11.10 5.61
CA LEU A 534 8.70 -11.71 5.01
C LEU A 534 8.94 -12.34 3.63
N PRO A 535 9.60 -11.67 2.65
CA PRO A 535 9.79 -12.25 1.32
C PRO A 535 10.61 -13.54 1.36
N HIS A 536 11.63 -13.55 2.22
CA HIS A 536 12.55 -14.68 2.40
C HIS A 536 11.91 -15.83 3.19
N LEU A 537 11.08 -15.51 4.19
CA LEU A 537 10.29 -16.48 4.93
C LEU A 537 9.29 -17.20 4.02
N LEU A 538 8.60 -16.46 3.14
CA LEU A 538 7.65 -17.07 2.20
C LEU A 538 8.35 -17.89 1.10
N ALA A 539 9.61 -17.59 0.77
CA ALA A 539 10.36 -18.30 -0.26
C ALA A 539 10.75 -19.75 0.12
N VAL A 540 10.86 -20.07 1.41
CA VAL A 540 11.11 -21.43 1.90
C VAL A 540 9.84 -22.26 2.06
N ASP A 541 8.68 -21.70 1.70
CA ASP A 541 7.36 -22.31 1.83
C ASP A 541 7.08 -22.93 3.23
N PRO A 542 6.77 -22.10 4.24
CA PRO A 542 6.52 -22.58 5.60
C PRO A 542 5.33 -23.54 5.71
N ALA A 543 4.47 -23.65 4.69
CA ALA A 543 3.40 -24.65 4.67
C ALA A 543 3.94 -26.09 4.54
N GLN A 544 5.17 -26.25 4.05
CA GLN A 544 5.84 -27.54 3.83
C GLN A 544 6.90 -27.89 4.89
N THR A 545 7.18 -27.00 5.83
CA THR A 545 8.25 -27.21 6.82
C THR A 545 7.91 -28.26 7.88
N SER A 546 8.95 -28.95 8.36
CA SER A 546 8.88 -29.77 9.56
C SER A 546 9.37 -29.03 10.82
N ASP A 547 9.99 -27.85 10.68
CA ASP A 547 10.54 -27.07 11.79
C ASP A 547 9.43 -26.31 12.56
N PRO A 548 9.21 -26.61 13.86
CA PRO A 548 8.20 -25.93 14.67
C PRO A 548 8.48 -24.43 14.88
N VAL A 549 9.75 -24.02 14.96
CA VAL A 549 10.14 -22.62 15.16
C VAL A 549 9.81 -21.80 13.91
N LEU A 550 10.04 -22.38 12.72
CA LEU A 550 9.63 -21.73 11.48
C LEU A 550 8.11 -21.60 11.36
N ARG A 551 7.35 -22.62 11.77
CA ARG A 551 5.88 -22.53 11.81
C ARG A 551 5.41 -21.40 12.73
N GLU A 552 6.02 -21.23 13.89
CA GLU A 552 5.72 -20.12 14.79
C GLU A 552 6.03 -18.76 14.14
N CYS A 553 7.21 -18.60 13.52
CA CYS A 553 7.56 -17.37 12.81
C CYS A 553 6.61 -17.06 11.63
N ALA A 554 6.15 -18.07 10.91
CA ALA A 554 5.19 -17.92 9.81
C ALA A 554 3.81 -17.46 10.29
N ARG A 555 3.39 -17.92 11.47
CA ARG A 555 2.15 -17.45 12.11
C ARG A 555 2.28 -15.99 12.55
N ASP A 556 3.39 -15.63 13.18
CA ASP A 556 3.65 -14.24 13.57
C ASP A 556 3.69 -13.30 12.34
N ALA A 557 4.16 -13.80 11.19
CA ALA A 557 4.09 -13.06 9.92
C ALA A 557 2.64 -12.80 9.47
N VAL A 558 1.71 -13.75 9.68
CA VAL A 558 0.28 -13.53 9.43
C VAL A 558 -0.27 -12.48 10.38
N VAL A 559 0.09 -12.53 11.66
CA VAL A 559 -0.33 -11.53 12.66
C VAL A 559 0.23 -10.14 12.33
N TYR A 560 1.44 -10.06 11.78
CA TYR A 560 2.04 -8.82 11.30
C TYR A 560 1.19 -8.19 10.20
N LEU A 561 0.80 -8.98 9.20
CA LEU A 561 -0.06 -8.52 8.10
C LEU A 561 -1.43 -8.06 8.61
N ILE A 562 -2.05 -8.81 9.54
CA ILE A 562 -3.32 -8.41 10.18
C ILE A 562 -3.15 -7.09 10.95
N SER A 563 -2.08 -6.95 11.72
CA SER A 563 -1.85 -5.78 12.59
C SER A 563 -1.59 -4.50 11.78
N ARG A 564 -1.08 -4.64 10.56
CA ARG A 564 -0.96 -3.54 9.57
C ARG A 564 -2.24 -3.24 8.80
N SER A 565 -3.28 -4.05 9.01
CA SER A 565 -4.52 -4.06 8.22
C SER A 565 -4.38 -4.55 6.77
N ASP A 566 -3.28 -5.23 6.44
CA ASP A 566 -3.06 -5.89 5.14
C ASP A 566 -3.80 -7.25 5.08
N THR A 567 -5.13 -7.21 5.25
CA THR A 567 -5.95 -8.38 5.56
C THR A 567 -6.05 -9.40 4.42
N GLU A 568 -6.01 -8.97 3.17
CA GLU A 568 -6.08 -9.87 2.01
C GLU A 568 -4.77 -10.67 1.81
N PRO A 569 -3.57 -10.05 1.83
CA PRO A 569 -2.31 -10.80 1.96
C PRO A 569 -2.29 -11.73 3.17
N ALA A 570 -2.77 -11.26 4.34
CA ALA A 570 -2.85 -12.09 5.53
C ALA A 570 -3.71 -13.34 5.31
N ARG A 571 -4.89 -13.19 4.67
CA ARG A 571 -5.79 -14.29 4.34
C ARG A 571 -5.11 -15.31 3.42
N GLN A 572 -4.41 -14.85 2.37
CA GLN A 572 -3.73 -15.74 1.42
C GLN A 572 -2.64 -16.58 2.09
N VAL A 573 -1.81 -15.95 2.94
CA VAL A 573 -0.77 -16.67 3.69
C VAL A 573 -1.41 -17.63 4.71
N ALA A 574 -2.40 -17.17 5.49
CA ALA A 574 -3.08 -18.00 6.49
C ALA A 574 -3.77 -19.22 5.88
N GLU A 575 -4.47 -19.07 4.75
CA GLU A 575 -5.10 -20.19 4.02
C GLU A 575 -4.05 -21.20 3.53
N HIS A 576 -2.93 -20.73 2.98
CA HIS A 576 -1.84 -21.60 2.51
C HIS A 576 -1.20 -22.39 3.66
N LEU A 577 -0.94 -21.74 4.79
CA LEU A 577 -0.41 -22.41 5.98
C LEU A 577 -1.40 -23.44 6.55
N TYR A 578 -2.68 -23.05 6.69
CA TYR A 578 -3.72 -23.93 7.21
C TYR A 578 -3.90 -25.19 6.35
N GLU A 579 -4.05 -25.04 5.03
CA GLU A 579 -4.25 -26.19 4.14
C GLU A 579 -2.99 -27.06 4.04
N GLY A 580 -1.80 -26.46 3.99
CA GLY A 580 -0.55 -27.23 3.96
C GLY A 580 -0.30 -28.03 5.23
N TRP A 581 -0.48 -27.42 6.42
CA TRP A 581 -0.30 -28.11 7.69
C TRP A 581 -1.40 -29.12 7.97
N LYS A 582 -2.64 -28.86 7.55
CA LYS A 582 -3.73 -29.84 7.60
C LYS A 582 -3.41 -31.09 6.79
N GLN A 583 -2.81 -30.95 5.62
CA GLN A 583 -2.40 -32.09 4.79
C GLN A 583 -1.21 -32.87 5.39
N ARG A 584 -0.22 -32.15 5.94
CA ARG A 584 1.03 -32.76 6.41
C ARG A 584 1.00 -33.27 7.85
N LEU A 585 0.50 -32.44 8.76
CA LEU A 585 0.46 -32.70 10.20
C LEU A 585 -0.88 -33.31 10.64
N GLY A 586 -1.91 -33.12 9.82
CA GLY A 586 -3.28 -33.54 10.11
C GLY A 586 -4.15 -32.38 10.63
N PRO A 587 -5.48 -32.55 10.60
CA PRO A 587 -6.44 -31.52 11.01
C PRO A 587 -6.42 -31.23 12.52
N ASP A 588 -5.99 -32.18 13.35
CA ASP A 588 -6.01 -32.07 14.82
C ASP A 588 -4.66 -31.63 15.41
N HIS A 589 -3.66 -31.38 14.55
CA HIS A 589 -2.35 -30.93 15.01
C HIS A 589 -2.42 -29.50 15.56
N ARG A 590 -1.72 -29.25 16.67
CA ARG A 590 -1.73 -27.94 17.37
C ARG A 590 -1.46 -26.76 16.45
N ASP A 591 -0.43 -26.84 15.60
CA ASP A 591 -0.09 -25.76 14.66
C ASP A 591 -1.13 -25.56 13.56
N THR A 592 -1.78 -26.63 13.07
CA THR A 592 -2.89 -26.55 12.11
C THR A 592 -4.07 -25.78 12.71
N LEU A 593 -4.41 -26.09 13.96
CA LEU A 593 -5.51 -25.43 14.68
C LEU A 593 -5.19 -23.97 15.02
N ARG A 594 -3.91 -23.65 15.29
CA ARG A 594 -3.46 -22.28 15.47
C ARG A 594 -3.54 -21.47 14.16
N ALA A 595 -3.15 -22.04 13.02
CA ALA A 595 -3.34 -21.40 11.71
C ALA A 595 -4.83 -21.17 11.39
N ALA A 596 -5.71 -22.10 11.76
CA ALA A 596 -7.16 -21.92 11.65
C ALA A 596 -7.65 -20.71 12.49
N THR A 597 -7.05 -20.49 13.66
CA THR A 597 -7.37 -19.35 14.54
C THR A 597 -7.00 -18.02 13.87
N GLU A 598 -5.81 -17.92 13.27
CA GLU A 598 -5.41 -16.73 12.51
C GLU A 598 -6.30 -16.51 11.28
N LEU A 599 -6.69 -17.58 10.59
CA LEU A 599 -7.62 -17.50 9.46
C LEU A 599 -8.98 -16.94 9.88
N VAL A 600 -9.49 -17.31 11.07
CA VAL A 600 -10.71 -16.70 11.66
C VAL A 600 -10.53 -15.18 11.83
N TRP A 601 -9.36 -14.70 12.25
CA TRP A 601 -9.12 -13.26 12.39
C TRP A 601 -9.19 -12.55 11.03
N THR A 602 -8.61 -13.13 9.97
CA THR A 602 -8.67 -12.53 8.62
C THR A 602 -10.09 -12.45 8.07
N PHE A 603 -10.92 -13.50 8.27
CA PHE A 603 -12.32 -13.48 7.85
C PHE A 603 -13.13 -12.44 8.60
N ARG A 604 -12.80 -12.18 9.87
CA ARG A 604 -13.50 -11.19 10.68
C ARG A 604 -13.22 -9.80 10.13
N ASP A 605 -11.97 -9.51 9.85
CA ASP A 605 -11.52 -8.20 9.40
C ASP A 605 -11.94 -7.92 7.93
N LEU A 606 -12.20 -8.96 7.13
CA LEU A 606 -12.84 -8.84 5.81
C LEU A 606 -14.37 -8.80 5.85
N GLY A 607 -14.99 -9.08 7.00
CA GLY A 607 -16.44 -9.15 7.14
C GLY A 607 -17.08 -10.43 6.58
N GLU A 608 -16.32 -11.51 6.39
CA GLU A 608 -16.79 -12.83 5.93
C GLU A 608 -17.45 -13.64 7.06
N PHE A 609 -18.48 -13.08 7.71
CA PHE A 609 -19.11 -13.63 8.92
C PHE A 609 -19.68 -15.05 8.75
N GLY A 610 -20.06 -15.44 7.54
CA GLY A 610 -20.58 -16.77 7.23
C GLY A 610 -19.55 -17.91 7.42
N ARG A 611 -18.25 -17.59 7.34
CA ARG A 611 -17.15 -18.58 7.50
C ARG A 611 -16.58 -18.62 8.91
N LEU A 612 -16.78 -17.56 9.71
CA LEU A 612 -16.20 -17.43 11.05
C LEU A 612 -16.66 -18.51 12.01
N ARG A 613 -17.97 -18.57 12.25
CA ARG A 613 -18.54 -19.39 13.30
C ARG A 613 -18.25 -20.88 13.11
N PRO A 614 -18.48 -21.48 11.92
CA PRO A 614 -18.17 -22.90 11.73
C PRO A 614 -16.70 -23.23 11.97
N LEU A 615 -15.78 -22.36 11.51
CA LEU A 615 -14.35 -22.60 11.65
C LEU A 615 -13.88 -22.50 13.10
N VAL A 616 -14.32 -21.48 13.86
CA VAL A 616 -13.92 -21.34 15.27
C VAL A 616 -14.57 -22.40 16.16
N GLU A 617 -15.82 -22.81 15.89
CA GLU A 617 -16.48 -23.90 16.64
C GLU A 617 -15.78 -25.24 16.41
N ASP A 618 -15.43 -25.58 15.16
CA ASP A 618 -14.66 -26.80 14.85
C ASP A 618 -13.25 -26.75 15.46
N THR A 619 -12.55 -25.61 15.34
CA THR A 619 -11.21 -25.42 15.91
C THR A 619 -11.22 -25.57 17.43
N LEU A 620 -12.17 -24.93 18.12
CA LEU A 620 -12.31 -25.02 19.57
C LEU A 620 -12.65 -26.44 20.02
N ALA A 621 -13.54 -27.14 19.30
CA ALA A 621 -13.90 -28.52 19.62
C ALA A 621 -12.67 -29.45 19.54
N ARG A 622 -11.91 -29.37 18.43
CA ARG A 622 -10.68 -30.16 18.23
C ARG A 622 -9.62 -29.84 19.27
N GLN A 623 -9.38 -28.56 19.58
CA GLN A 623 -8.40 -28.17 20.60
C GLN A 623 -8.81 -28.63 21.99
N THR A 624 -10.11 -28.56 22.32
CA THR A 624 -10.62 -29.05 23.60
C THR A 624 -10.40 -30.55 23.76
N GLU A 625 -10.61 -31.34 22.70
CA GLU A 625 -10.37 -32.77 22.69
C GLU A 625 -8.87 -33.12 22.76
N ALA A 626 -8.04 -32.43 21.97
CA ALA A 626 -6.62 -32.76 21.82
C ALA A 626 -5.73 -32.21 22.96
N LEU A 627 -5.99 -31.00 23.44
CA LEU A 627 -5.13 -30.26 24.39
C LEU A 627 -5.77 -30.12 25.78
N GLY A 628 -7.08 -30.36 25.87
CA GLY A 628 -7.87 -30.07 27.06
C GLY A 628 -8.38 -28.63 27.07
N SER A 629 -9.36 -28.38 27.93
CA SER A 629 -10.07 -27.11 27.96
C SER A 629 -9.17 -25.95 28.41
N ASP A 630 -8.27 -26.16 29.38
CA ASP A 630 -7.44 -25.14 30.03
C ASP A 630 -6.11 -24.84 29.31
N ASP A 631 -5.81 -25.50 28.18
CA ASP A 631 -4.64 -25.15 27.37
C ASP A 631 -4.77 -23.73 26.78
N LEU A 632 -3.64 -23.03 26.66
CA LEU A 632 -3.59 -21.65 26.18
C LEU A 632 -4.25 -21.48 24.80
N ASP A 633 -4.02 -22.38 23.86
CA ASP A 633 -4.59 -22.26 22.52
C ASP A 633 -6.10 -22.55 22.52
N THR A 634 -6.55 -23.50 23.35
CA THR A 634 -7.99 -23.73 23.58
C THR A 634 -8.68 -22.50 24.18
N LEU A 635 -8.05 -21.86 25.16
CA LEU A 635 -8.55 -20.61 25.76
C LEU A 635 -8.57 -19.46 24.74
N ARG A 636 -7.58 -19.38 23.84
CA ARG A 636 -7.55 -18.39 22.76
C ARG A 636 -8.69 -18.59 21.78
N SER A 637 -8.95 -19.82 21.32
CA SER A 637 -10.09 -20.11 20.44
C SER A 637 -11.44 -19.90 21.13
N ALA A 638 -11.53 -20.17 22.44
CA ALA A 638 -12.73 -19.88 23.21
C ALA A 638 -12.97 -18.37 23.35
N ALA A 639 -11.91 -17.58 23.55
CA ALA A 639 -12.00 -16.11 23.52
C ALA A 639 -12.46 -15.63 22.13
N ASP A 640 -11.97 -16.24 21.05
CA ASP A 640 -12.35 -15.86 19.70
C ASP A 640 -13.79 -16.26 19.38
N LEU A 641 -14.29 -17.38 19.90
CA LEU A 641 -15.71 -17.74 19.83
C LEU A 641 -16.58 -16.70 20.55
N ALA A 642 -16.15 -16.19 21.71
CA ALA A 642 -16.84 -15.09 22.39
C ALA A 642 -16.90 -13.82 21.51
N VAL A 643 -15.79 -13.51 20.81
CA VAL A 643 -15.75 -12.40 19.84
C VAL A 643 -16.67 -12.66 18.65
N VAL A 644 -16.75 -13.89 18.13
CA VAL A 644 -17.67 -14.24 17.04
C VAL A 644 -19.12 -14.03 17.46
N PHE A 645 -19.53 -14.47 18.66
CA PHE A 645 -20.87 -14.19 19.16
C PHE A 645 -21.12 -12.69 19.33
N PHE A 646 -20.13 -11.94 19.81
CA PHE A 646 -20.20 -10.48 19.89
C PHE A 646 -20.44 -9.84 18.51
N VAL A 647 -19.66 -10.23 17.49
CA VAL A 647 -19.76 -9.70 16.11
C VAL A 647 -21.06 -10.09 15.44
N LEU A 648 -21.63 -11.25 15.77
CA LEU A 648 -22.94 -11.70 15.28
C LEU A 648 -24.12 -11.10 16.05
N GLY A 649 -23.87 -10.28 17.08
CA GLY A 649 -24.90 -9.57 17.84
C GLY A 649 -25.51 -10.36 19.01
N ASP A 650 -25.04 -11.57 19.28
CA ASP A 650 -25.46 -12.39 20.44
C ASP A 650 -24.56 -12.12 21.64
N HIS A 651 -24.70 -10.91 22.18
CA HIS A 651 -23.87 -10.43 23.28
C HIS A 651 -24.08 -11.23 24.59
N GLN A 652 -25.21 -11.92 24.76
CA GLN A 652 -25.46 -12.75 25.93
C GLN A 652 -24.59 -14.00 25.94
N HIS A 653 -24.53 -14.74 24.81
CA HIS A 653 -23.62 -15.87 24.69
C HIS A 653 -22.16 -15.42 24.72
N GLY A 654 -21.84 -14.30 24.06
CA GLY A 654 -20.51 -13.69 24.10
C GLY A 654 -20.05 -13.36 25.52
N GLU A 655 -20.92 -12.76 26.36
CA GLU A 655 -20.61 -12.47 27.77
C GLU A 655 -20.40 -13.73 28.60
N LYS A 656 -21.24 -14.75 28.43
CA LYS A 656 -21.13 -16.00 29.18
C LYS A 656 -19.81 -16.71 28.89
N ILE A 657 -19.46 -16.87 27.61
CA ILE A 657 -18.21 -17.52 27.19
C ILE A 657 -17.02 -16.64 27.59
N GLY A 658 -17.09 -15.32 27.33
CA GLY A 658 -16.02 -14.39 27.69
C GLY A 658 -15.72 -14.37 29.18
N ARG A 659 -16.72 -14.51 30.05
CA ARG A 659 -16.57 -14.60 31.50
C ARG A 659 -15.86 -15.88 31.93
N ASP A 660 -16.30 -17.03 31.41
CA ASP A 660 -15.63 -18.32 31.68
C ASP A 660 -14.15 -18.27 31.25
N VAL A 661 -13.90 -17.80 30.02
CA VAL A 661 -12.54 -17.70 29.48
C VAL A 661 -11.68 -16.75 30.30
N TRP A 662 -12.18 -15.57 30.65
CA TRP A 662 -11.44 -14.62 31.49
C TRP A 662 -11.08 -15.22 32.87
N GLU A 663 -12.04 -15.88 33.54
CA GLU A 663 -11.81 -16.50 34.85
C GLU A 663 -10.75 -17.61 34.77
N ARG A 664 -10.77 -18.38 33.68
CA ARG A 664 -9.83 -19.49 33.45
C ARG A 664 -8.44 -18.98 33.04
N CYS A 665 -8.36 -18.01 32.12
CA CYS A 665 -7.10 -17.31 31.80
C CYS A 665 -6.48 -16.70 33.05
N ARG A 666 -7.27 -16.02 33.89
CA ARG A 666 -6.79 -15.44 35.15
C ARG A 666 -6.22 -16.50 36.10
N ARG A 667 -6.88 -17.66 36.20
CA ARG A 667 -6.40 -18.77 37.04
C ARG A 667 -5.13 -19.42 36.51
N VAL A 668 -5.04 -19.62 35.18
CA VAL A 668 -3.96 -20.41 34.54
C VAL A 668 -2.73 -19.54 34.25
N LEU A 669 -2.93 -18.33 33.75
CA LEU A 669 -1.88 -17.43 33.24
C LEU A 669 -1.55 -16.27 34.20
N GLY A 670 -2.44 -15.98 35.15
CA GLY A 670 -2.33 -14.83 36.05
C GLY A 670 -3.05 -13.58 35.51
N GLU A 671 -3.16 -12.56 36.37
CA GLU A 671 -3.95 -11.33 36.08
C GLU A 671 -3.34 -10.44 35.00
N GLU A 672 -2.01 -10.40 34.90
CA GLU A 672 -1.29 -9.46 34.02
C GLU A 672 -0.88 -10.09 32.68
N HIS A 673 -1.19 -11.37 32.45
CA HIS A 673 -0.84 -12.01 31.20
C HIS A 673 -1.63 -11.38 30.03
N PRO A 674 -1.00 -11.12 28.86
CA PRO A 674 -1.66 -10.48 27.72
C PRO A 674 -2.99 -11.14 27.28
N ASP A 675 -3.06 -12.48 27.27
CA ASP A 675 -4.31 -13.20 26.95
C ASP A 675 -5.39 -13.07 28.04
N THR A 676 -5.02 -12.93 29.32
CA THR A 676 -5.98 -12.62 30.40
C THR A 676 -6.56 -11.21 30.21
N LEU A 677 -5.69 -10.24 29.89
CA LEU A 677 -6.11 -8.87 29.62
C LEU A 677 -6.98 -8.79 28.35
N ARG A 678 -6.65 -9.56 27.30
CA ARG A 678 -7.45 -9.66 26.07
C ARG A 678 -8.84 -10.26 26.31
N SER A 679 -8.92 -11.36 27.05
CA SER A 679 -10.21 -11.97 27.39
C SER A 679 -11.09 -11.05 28.26
N ALA A 680 -10.49 -10.32 29.21
CA ALA A 680 -11.17 -9.30 30.01
C ALA A 680 -11.70 -8.12 29.16
N ASP A 681 -10.92 -7.66 28.18
CA ASP A 681 -11.29 -6.60 27.22
C ASP A 681 -12.51 -7.01 26.37
N ASN A 682 -12.51 -8.26 25.89
CA ASN A 682 -13.63 -8.85 25.15
C ASN A 682 -14.89 -8.96 26.02
N LEU A 683 -14.73 -9.37 27.29
CA LEU A 683 -15.82 -9.39 28.27
C LEU A 683 -16.37 -7.99 28.54
N ALA A 684 -15.51 -6.99 28.73
CA ALA A 684 -15.91 -5.59 28.92
C ALA A 684 -16.71 -5.06 27.72
N SER A 685 -16.32 -5.44 26.49
CA SER A 685 -17.06 -5.12 25.27
C SER A 685 -18.45 -5.76 25.25
N SER A 686 -18.59 -7.03 25.62
CA SER A 686 -19.90 -7.69 25.74
C SER A 686 -20.78 -7.06 26.83
N LEU A 687 -20.20 -6.72 27.99
CA LEU A 687 -20.91 -6.02 29.07
C LEU A 687 -21.41 -4.64 28.62
N ARG A 688 -20.64 -3.93 27.79
CA ARG A 688 -21.04 -2.66 27.19
C ARG A 688 -22.29 -2.83 26.34
N GLU A 689 -22.29 -3.78 25.42
CA GLU A 689 -23.41 -3.99 24.50
C GLU A 689 -24.65 -4.62 25.17
N LEU A 690 -24.50 -5.23 26.35
CA LEU A 690 -25.61 -5.67 27.20
C LEU A 690 -26.19 -4.55 28.09
N GLY A 691 -25.65 -3.33 28.04
CA GLY A 691 -26.11 -2.22 28.87
C GLY A 691 -25.53 -2.19 30.29
N ARG A 692 -24.64 -3.12 30.65
CA ARG A 692 -23.98 -3.21 31.97
C ARG A 692 -22.76 -2.28 32.06
N HIS A 693 -22.95 -1.01 31.70
CA HIS A 693 -21.86 -0.06 31.45
C HIS A 693 -20.94 0.20 32.66
N ARG A 694 -21.47 0.19 33.90
CA ARG A 694 -20.63 0.43 35.10
C ARG A 694 -19.66 -0.71 35.37
N GLU A 695 -20.14 -1.95 35.21
CA GLU A 695 -19.30 -3.15 35.36
C GLU A 695 -18.27 -3.22 34.24
N GLY A 696 -18.69 -2.95 32.99
CA GLY A 696 -17.79 -2.85 31.85
C GLY A 696 -16.69 -1.80 32.06
N LEU A 697 -17.03 -0.61 32.58
CA LEU A 697 -16.04 0.45 32.86
C LEU A 697 -15.01 0.00 33.90
N ALA A 698 -15.45 -0.58 35.02
CA ALA A 698 -14.53 -1.03 36.06
C ALA A 698 -13.56 -2.09 35.54
N LEU A 699 -14.05 -3.05 34.75
CA LEU A 699 -13.20 -4.07 34.13
C LEU A 699 -12.25 -3.45 33.09
N GLN A 700 -12.73 -2.53 32.27
CA GLN A 700 -11.93 -1.86 31.25
C GLN A 700 -10.79 -1.02 31.83
N GLU A 701 -11.03 -0.31 32.95
CA GLU A 701 -10.01 0.45 33.68
C GLU A 701 -8.91 -0.48 34.23
N GLN A 702 -9.27 -1.64 34.77
CA GLN A 702 -8.31 -2.67 35.21
C GLN A 702 -7.46 -3.19 34.04
N VAL A 703 -8.09 -3.51 32.91
CA VAL A 703 -7.40 -3.97 31.69
C VAL A 703 -6.43 -2.92 31.18
N TRP A 704 -6.88 -1.66 31.10
CA TRP A 704 -6.05 -0.55 30.64
C TRP A 704 -4.81 -0.37 31.52
N GLU A 705 -4.96 -0.43 32.85
CA GLU A 705 -3.83 -0.30 33.76
C GLU A 705 -2.86 -1.49 33.66
N GLY A 706 -3.36 -2.71 33.47
CA GLY A 706 -2.54 -3.90 33.20
C GLY A 706 -1.75 -3.77 31.89
N ARG A 707 -2.43 -3.46 30.78
CA ARG A 707 -1.79 -3.30 29.47
C ARG A 707 -0.77 -2.16 29.47
N ARG A 708 -1.07 -1.04 30.13
CA ARG A 708 -0.12 0.07 30.29
C ARG A 708 1.17 -0.36 30.99
N ARG A 709 1.09 -1.20 32.02
CA ARG A 709 2.27 -1.69 32.77
C ARG A 709 3.07 -2.73 31.99
N VAL A 710 2.40 -3.60 31.24
CA VAL A 710 3.04 -4.73 30.54
C VAL A 710 3.53 -4.36 29.15
N LEU A 711 2.73 -3.61 28.39
CA LEU A 711 2.95 -3.31 26.96
C LEU A 711 3.38 -1.85 26.72
N GLY A 712 3.11 -0.95 27.67
CA GLY A 712 3.35 0.49 27.54
C GLY A 712 2.14 1.28 27.06
N GLU A 713 2.23 2.62 27.12
CA GLU A 713 1.11 3.53 26.82
C GLU A 713 0.74 3.62 25.33
N GLU A 714 1.72 3.42 24.44
CA GLU A 714 1.56 3.60 22.99
C GLU A 714 1.30 2.28 22.25
N HIS A 715 1.31 1.14 22.96
CA HIS A 715 0.99 -0.15 22.35
C HIS A 715 -0.47 -0.17 21.83
N PRO A 716 -0.74 -0.70 20.62
CA PRO A 716 -2.10 -0.70 20.04
C PRO A 716 -3.18 -1.24 20.98
N ASP A 717 -2.93 -2.37 21.66
CA ASP A 717 -3.86 -2.96 22.63
C ASP A 717 -4.18 -2.03 23.83
N THR A 718 -3.20 -1.25 24.30
CA THR A 718 -3.44 -0.25 25.37
C THR A 718 -4.35 0.88 24.85
N LEU A 719 -4.15 1.27 23.59
CA LEU A 719 -4.99 2.27 22.94
C LEU A 719 -6.40 1.75 22.66
N ILE A 720 -6.58 0.45 22.36
CA ILE A 720 -7.91 -0.19 22.25
C ILE A 720 -8.66 -0.02 23.57
N SER A 721 -8.02 -0.35 24.69
CA SER A 721 -8.65 -0.20 26.01
C SER A 721 -8.99 1.25 26.34
N THR A 722 -8.16 2.19 25.92
CA THR A 722 -8.41 3.63 26.12
C THR A 722 -9.69 4.07 25.39
N ASP A 723 -9.87 3.64 24.13
CA ASP A 723 -11.09 3.93 23.37
C ASP A 723 -12.32 3.21 23.96
N GLY A 724 -12.13 1.98 24.47
CA GLY A 724 -13.13 1.25 25.24
C GLY A 724 -13.64 2.03 26.46
N ILE A 725 -12.73 2.63 27.25
CA ILE A 725 -13.07 3.51 28.39
C ILE A 725 -13.90 4.70 27.90
N GLY A 726 -13.46 5.38 26.84
CA GLY A 726 -14.19 6.52 26.28
C GLY A 726 -15.63 6.14 25.87
N SER A 727 -15.79 5.00 25.20
CA SER A 727 -17.10 4.49 24.78
C SER A 727 -18.02 4.18 25.97
N LEU A 728 -17.49 3.56 27.02
CA LEU A 728 -18.22 3.25 28.25
C LEU A 728 -18.60 4.53 29.02
N LEU A 729 -17.69 5.50 29.13
CA LEU A 729 -17.98 6.82 29.72
C LEU A 729 -19.09 7.53 28.95
N ARG A 730 -19.08 7.48 27.62
CA ARG A 730 -20.14 8.03 26.78
C ARG A 730 -21.47 7.34 27.05
N LYS A 731 -21.50 6.01 27.10
CA LYS A 731 -22.71 5.21 27.40
C LYS A 731 -23.23 5.40 28.84
N LEU A 732 -22.40 5.91 29.75
CA LEU A 732 -22.80 6.32 31.11
C LEU A 732 -23.27 7.79 31.19
N GLY A 733 -23.25 8.54 30.09
CA GLY A 733 -23.61 9.95 30.06
C GLY A 733 -22.50 10.92 30.47
N ARG A 734 -21.28 10.42 30.74
CA ARG A 734 -20.09 11.21 31.10
C ARG A 734 -19.38 11.73 29.86
N HIS A 735 -20.09 12.46 29.00
CA HIS A 735 -19.62 12.80 27.65
C HIS A 735 -18.38 13.71 27.63
N ARG A 736 -18.18 14.58 28.63
CA ARG A 736 -16.96 15.41 28.72
C ARG A 736 -15.71 14.57 29.00
N ASP A 737 -15.81 13.63 29.92
CA ASP A 737 -14.72 12.71 30.24
C ASP A 737 -14.42 11.81 29.04
N ALA A 738 -15.47 11.29 28.39
CA ALA A 738 -15.35 10.52 27.15
C ALA A 738 -14.64 11.31 26.04
N LEU A 739 -14.96 12.59 25.87
CA LEU A 739 -14.32 13.42 24.84
C LEU A 739 -12.83 13.58 25.08
N ALA A 740 -12.42 13.83 26.33
CA ALA A 740 -11.01 13.95 26.70
C ALA A 740 -10.24 12.66 26.41
N VAL A 741 -10.83 11.51 26.76
CA VAL A 741 -10.23 10.18 26.52
C VAL A 741 -10.14 9.87 25.03
N HIS A 742 -11.23 10.04 24.26
CA HIS A 742 -11.23 9.77 22.82
C HIS A 742 -10.26 10.69 22.07
N GLN A 743 -10.14 11.95 22.47
CA GLN A 743 -9.19 12.88 21.85
C GLN A 743 -7.74 12.40 22.05
N GLN A 744 -7.36 12.03 23.27
CA GLN A 744 -6.03 11.51 23.56
C GLN A 744 -5.74 10.19 22.82
N ALA A 745 -6.73 9.28 22.78
CA ALA A 745 -6.60 8.01 22.07
C ALA A 745 -6.40 8.24 20.56
N LEU A 746 -7.19 9.13 19.95
CA LEU A 746 -7.10 9.47 18.53
C LEU A 746 -5.75 10.10 18.18
N GLU A 747 -5.28 11.08 18.96
CA GLU A 747 -3.97 11.71 18.77
C GLU A 747 -2.81 10.70 18.85
N ARG A 748 -2.87 9.74 19.78
CA ARG A 748 -1.87 8.67 19.90
C ARG A 748 -1.94 7.68 18.74
N ARG A 749 -3.14 7.22 18.37
CA ARG A 749 -3.35 6.28 17.25
C ARG A 749 -2.88 6.84 15.92
N ARG A 750 -3.15 8.13 15.66
CA ARG A 750 -2.62 8.83 14.47
C ARG A 750 -1.09 8.80 14.39
N ARG A 751 -0.40 8.97 15.52
CA ARG A 751 1.07 8.93 15.57
C ARG A 751 1.66 7.53 15.42
N VAL A 752 0.96 6.50 15.90
CA VAL A 752 1.50 5.13 16.00
C VAL A 752 1.06 4.23 14.84
N LEU A 753 -0.17 4.38 14.36
CA LEU A 753 -0.78 3.55 13.32
C LEU A 753 -1.09 4.32 12.04
N GLY A 754 -0.99 5.66 12.06
CA GLY A 754 -1.38 6.52 10.95
C GLY A 754 -2.87 6.88 10.93
N GLU A 755 -3.21 7.87 10.08
CA GLU A 755 -4.55 8.48 9.97
C GLU A 755 -5.66 7.57 9.40
N GLU A 756 -5.29 6.56 8.61
CA GLU A 756 -6.26 5.74 7.87
C GLU A 756 -6.33 4.29 8.35
N HIS A 757 -5.57 3.93 9.38
CA HIS A 757 -5.69 2.62 10.01
C HIS A 757 -7.11 2.43 10.59
N PRO A 758 -7.78 1.26 10.41
CA PRO A 758 -9.17 1.04 10.81
C PRO A 758 -9.46 1.42 12.26
N ASP A 759 -8.52 1.10 13.15
CA ASP A 759 -8.57 1.41 14.56
C ASP A 759 -8.51 2.93 14.86
N THR A 760 -7.78 3.71 14.05
CA THR A 760 -7.78 5.19 14.12
C THR A 760 -9.14 5.75 13.67
N LEU A 761 -9.71 5.20 12.59
CA LEU A 761 -11.01 5.61 12.05
C LEU A 761 -12.16 5.33 13.04
N ILE A 762 -12.09 4.22 13.77
CA ILE A 762 -13.05 3.88 14.84
C ILE A 762 -12.98 4.92 15.97
N SER A 763 -11.77 5.25 16.44
CA SER A 763 -11.59 6.26 17.49
C SER A 763 -12.10 7.65 17.06
N ALA A 764 -11.86 8.04 15.81
CA ALA A 764 -12.38 9.30 15.27
C ALA A 764 -13.92 9.32 15.21
N ASN A 765 -14.55 8.21 14.80
CA ASN A 765 -16.01 8.05 14.82
C ASN A 765 -16.60 8.12 16.24
N ASN A 766 -15.91 7.53 17.23
CA ASN A 766 -16.32 7.59 18.63
C ASN A 766 -16.20 9.00 19.21
N MET A 767 -15.13 9.72 18.86
CA MET A 767 -14.97 11.14 19.20
C MET A 767 -16.07 12.00 18.58
N ALA A 768 -16.36 11.84 17.29
CA ALA A 768 -17.41 12.56 16.58
C ALA A 768 -18.80 12.32 17.20
N SER A 769 -19.10 11.06 17.56
CA SER A 769 -20.33 10.71 18.26
C SER A 769 -20.43 11.40 19.62
N THR A 770 -19.32 11.53 20.35
CA THR A 770 -19.26 12.21 21.64
C THR A 770 -19.46 13.73 21.50
N LEU A 771 -18.89 14.35 20.45
CA LEU A 771 -19.12 15.75 20.12
C LEU A 771 -20.60 16.02 19.85
N ARG A 772 -21.28 15.12 19.12
CA ARG A 772 -22.72 15.22 18.87
C ARG A 772 -23.54 15.18 20.16
N GLU A 773 -23.25 14.24 21.07
CA GLU A 773 -23.95 14.15 22.37
C GLU A 773 -23.71 15.38 23.28
N LEU A 774 -22.59 16.10 23.08
CA LEU A 774 -22.32 17.37 23.74
C LEU A 774 -22.99 18.58 23.05
N GLY A 775 -23.77 18.37 21.99
CA GLY A 775 -24.44 19.42 21.22
C GLY A 775 -23.51 20.20 20.29
N ARG A 776 -22.29 19.71 20.04
CA ARG A 776 -21.31 20.28 19.10
C ARG A 776 -21.53 19.73 17.69
N GLY A 777 -22.77 19.88 17.19
CA GLY A 777 -23.25 19.29 15.94
C GLY A 777 -22.40 19.61 14.70
N PRO A 778 -22.01 20.88 14.45
CA PRO A 778 -21.18 21.22 13.29
C PRO A 778 -19.81 20.50 13.27
N GLU A 779 -19.15 20.41 14.42
CA GLU A 779 -17.84 19.75 14.54
C GLU A 779 -17.97 18.23 14.36
N ALA A 780 -19.01 17.63 14.95
CA ALA A 780 -19.32 16.22 14.76
C ALA A 780 -19.62 15.87 13.30
N LEU A 781 -20.37 16.74 12.60
CA LEU A 781 -20.74 16.53 11.20
C LEU A 781 -19.51 16.51 10.29
N VAL A 782 -18.61 17.49 10.44
CA VAL A 782 -17.35 17.55 9.67
C VAL A 782 -16.52 16.30 9.89
N LEU A 783 -16.36 15.87 11.15
CA LEU A 783 -15.55 14.69 11.46
C LEU A 783 -16.20 13.42 10.91
N HIS A 784 -17.51 13.20 11.10
CA HIS A 784 -18.19 12.03 10.55
C HIS A 784 -18.14 11.97 9.01
N GLU A 785 -18.23 13.11 8.32
CA GLU A 785 -18.14 13.15 6.85
C GLU A 785 -16.75 12.73 6.36
N GLN A 786 -15.69 13.26 7.00
CA GLN A 786 -14.31 12.89 6.70
C GLN A 786 -14.04 11.41 6.97
N GLU A 787 -14.47 10.91 8.13
CA GLU A 787 -14.22 9.53 8.54
C GLU A 787 -15.03 8.51 7.73
N TRP A 788 -16.27 8.82 7.34
CA TRP A 788 -17.05 7.97 6.43
C TRP A 788 -16.39 7.82 5.06
N GLN A 789 -15.89 8.93 4.48
CA GLN A 789 -15.16 8.89 3.21
C GLN A 789 -13.87 8.06 3.30
N LYS A 790 -13.15 8.15 4.43
CA LYS A 790 -11.98 7.29 4.68
C LYS A 790 -12.41 5.83 4.82
N CYS A 791 -13.37 5.49 5.68
CA CYS A 791 -13.83 4.10 5.85
C CYS A 791 -14.28 3.47 4.53
N GLN A 792 -15.05 4.18 3.69
CA GLN A 792 -15.45 3.67 2.37
C GLN A 792 -14.27 3.33 1.48
N ARG A 793 -13.21 4.15 1.52
CA ARG A 793 -12.00 3.96 0.71
C ARG A 793 -11.13 2.81 1.21
N VAL A 794 -10.97 2.70 2.54
CA VAL A 794 -10.07 1.71 3.17
C VAL A 794 -10.72 0.34 3.28
N LEU A 795 -11.94 0.29 3.84
CA LEU A 795 -12.60 -0.95 4.23
C LEU A 795 -13.65 -1.41 3.20
N GLY A 796 -14.02 -0.54 2.25
CA GLY A 796 -15.09 -0.77 1.31
C GLY A 796 -16.47 -0.39 1.85
N GLU A 797 -17.45 -0.30 0.96
CA GLU A 797 -18.80 0.22 1.26
C GLU A 797 -19.62 -0.70 2.17
N ASP A 798 -19.41 -2.01 2.07
CA ASP A 798 -20.21 -3.01 2.76
C ASP A 798 -19.64 -3.44 4.12
N HIS A 799 -18.43 -2.97 4.46
CA HIS A 799 -17.79 -3.29 5.73
C HIS A 799 -18.56 -2.69 6.92
N PRO A 800 -18.77 -3.43 8.04
CA PRO A 800 -19.60 -2.94 9.14
C PRO A 800 -19.17 -1.60 9.75
N SER A 801 -17.86 -1.34 9.87
CA SER A 801 -17.34 -0.05 10.34
C SER A 801 -17.69 1.10 9.40
N THR A 802 -17.71 0.87 8.08
CA THR A 802 -18.17 1.84 7.08
C THR A 802 -19.65 2.13 7.24
N LEU A 803 -20.46 1.09 7.41
CA LEU A 803 -21.91 1.22 7.65
C LEU A 803 -22.21 1.94 8.97
N THR A 804 -21.40 1.70 10.02
CA THR A 804 -21.48 2.42 11.30
C THR A 804 -21.14 3.90 11.13
N SER A 805 -20.07 4.21 10.40
CA SER A 805 -19.69 5.60 10.09
C SER A 805 -20.79 6.33 9.32
N ALA A 806 -21.36 5.69 8.29
CA ALA A 806 -22.48 6.21 7.50
C ALA A 806 -23.74 6.47 8.36
N ASN A 807 -24.11 5.53 9.23
CA ASN A 807 -25.24 5.68 10.15
C ASN A 807 -25.03 6.86 11.12
N ASN A 808 -23.81 7.06 11.59
CA ASN A 808 -23.48 8.18 12.49
C ASN A 808 -23.45 9.53 11.77
N LEU A 809 -22.98 9.58 10.52
CA LEU A 809 -23.07 10.74 9.64
C LEU A 809 -24.54 11.14 9.43
N ALA A 810 -25.39 10.19 9.06
CA ALA A 810 -26.82 10.41 8.86
C ALA A 810 -27.55 10.88 10.12
N SER A 811 -27.16 10.37 11.30
CA SER A 811 -27.66 10.86 12.58
C SER A 811 -27.21 12.30 12.88
N SER A 812 -25.99 12.68 12.48
CA SER A 812 -25.48 14.04 12.63
C SER A 812 -26.20 15.02 11.68
N LEU A 813 -26.47 14.61 10.44
CA LEU A 813 -27.31 15.35 9.50
C LEU A 813 -28.71 15.61 10.06
N ALA A 814 -29.35 14.59 10.64
CA ALA A 814 -30.65 14.74 11.29
C ALA A 814 -30.61 15.75 12.45
N SER A 815 -29.55 15.73 13.27
CA SER A 815 -29.40 16.68 14.38
C SER A 815 -29.26 18.15 13.91
N MET A 816 -28.84 18.35 12.66
CA MET A 816 -28.74 19.66 12.00
C MET A 816 -29.99 20.02 11.18
N GLY A 817 -31.07 19.23 11.25
CA GLY A 817 -32.32 19.46 10.54
C GLY A 817 -32.34 18.99 9.08
N ARG A 818 -31.27 18.35 8.59
CA ARG A 818 -31.15 17.82 7.21
C ARG A 818 -31.81 16.44 7.10
N HIS A 819 -33.12 16.39 7.34
CA HIS A 819 -33.86 15.13 7.52
C HIS A 819 -33.99 14.28 6.25
N GLN A 820 -34.13 14.89 5.06
CA GLN A 820 -34.22 14.15 3.80
C GLN A 820 -32.91 13.41 3.46
N GLU A 821 -31.77 14.09 3.60
CA GLU A 821 -30.45 13.51 3.35
C GLU A 821 -30.13 12.41 4.37
N SER A 822 -30.47 12.65 5.65
CA SER A 822 -30.37 11.63 6.70
C SER A 822 -31.19 10.38 6.38
N LEU A 823 -32.44 10.54 5.94
CA LEU A 823 -33.31 9.41 5.62
C LEU A 823 -32.72 8.55 4.49
N ALA A 824 -32.24 9.19 3.41
CA ALA A 824 -31.66 8.48 2.27
C ALA A 824 -30.47 7.59 2.68
N ILE A 825 -29.55 8.13 3.49
CA ILE A 825 -28.39 7.37 3.98
C ILE A 825 -28.82 6.28 4.97
N HIS A 826 -29.73 6.57 5.92
CA HIS A 826 -30.21 5.56 6.86
C HIS A 826 -30.92 4.39 6.16
N GLU A 827 -31.73 4.65 5.11
CA GLU A 827 -32.41 3.60 4.34
C GLU A 827 -31.40 2.73 3.57
N GLN A 828 -30.38 3.35 2.96
CA GLN A 828 -29.30 2.61 2.30
C GLN A 828 -28.55 1.71 3.29
N VAL A 829 -28.14 2.27 4.44
CA VAL A 829 -27.41 1.53 5.47
C VAL A 829 -28.26 0.38 6.02
N LEU A 830 -29.55 0.61 6.29
CA LEU A 830 -30.46 -0.45 6.75
C LEU A 830 -30.54 -1.58 5.73
N LYS A 831 -30.67 -1.26 4.44
CA LYS A 831 -30.69 -2.28 3.37
C LYS A 831 -29.39 -3.09 3.34
N GLN A 832 -28.24 -2.44 3.45
CA GLN A 832 -26.93 -3.13 3.47
C GLN A 832 -26.76 -3.99 4.72
N ARG A 833 -27.07 -3.47 5.92
CA ARG A 833 -26.97 -4.23 7.18
C ARG A 833 -27.90 -5.44 7.21
N ARG A 834 -29.12 -5.34 6.67
CA ARG A 834 -30.02 -6.49 6.50
C ARG A 834 -29.40 -7.61 5.66
N ARG A 835 -28.67 -7.24 4.60
CA ARG A 835 -28.00 -8.20 3.72
C ARG A 835 -26.78 -8.83 4.38
N VAL A 836 -25.97 -8.03 5.08
CA VAL A 836 -24.66 -8.45 5.63
C VAL A 836 -24.76 -9.11 7.01
N LEU A 837 -25.57 -8.53 7.91
CA LEU A 837 -25.67 -8.94 9.32
C LEU A 837 -27.00 -9.65 9.65
N GLY A 838 -28.01 -9.50 8.80
CA GLY A 838 -29.36 -10.03 9.03
C GLY A 838 -30.31 -9.05 9.74
N GLU A 839 -31.60 -9.40 9.77
CA GLU A 839 -32.69 -8.54 10.27
C GLU A 839 -32.64 -8.30 11.79
N GLU A 840 -32.25 -9.33 12.56
CA GLU A 840 -32.32 -9.28 14.03
C GLU A 840 -31.06 -8.76 14.70
N HIS A 841 -30.01 -8.49 13.92
CA HIS A 841 -28.74 -7.99 14.45
C HIS A 841 -28.94 -6.63 15.15
N PRO A 842 -28.35 -6.40 16.34
CA PRO A 842 -28.53 -5.15 17.10
C PRO A 842 -28.23 -3.87 16.30
N ASP A 843 -27.21 -3.89 15.43
CA ASP A 843 -26.91 -2.77 14.53
C ASP A 843 -27.96 -2.55 13.43
N THR A 844 -28.54 -3.62 12.90
CA THR A 844 -29.65 -3.54 11.92
C THR A 844 -30.87 -2.91 12.58
N LEU A 845 -31.22 -3.35 13.80
CA LEU A 845 -32.30 -2.79 14.60
C LEU A 845 -32.05 -1.30 14.95
N SER A 846 -30.79 -0.94 15.22
CA SER A 846 -30.40 0.45 15.46
C SER A 846 -30.60 1.33 14.22
N SER A 847 -30.21 0.84 13.04
CA SER A 847 -30.47 1.55 11.78
C SER A 847 -31.96 1.64 11.46
N ALA A 848 -32.75 0.60 11.74
CA ALA A 848 -34.21 0.63 11.55
C ALA A 848 -34.88 1.65 12.48
N ASN A 849 -34.47 1.75 13.75
CA ASN A 849 -34.92 2.79 14.67
C ASN A 849 -34.55 4.20 14.16
N ASN A 850 -33.37 4.36 13.56
CA ASN A 850 -32.93 5.62 12.99
C ASN A 850 -33.69 6.00 11.70
N VAL A 851 -33.99 5.04 10.82
CA VAL A 851 -34.89 5.25 9.67
C VAL A 851 -36.26 5.73 10.15
N ALA A 852 -36.84 5.06 11.15
CA ALA A 852 -38.13 5.44 11.72
C ALA A 852 -38.14 6.87 12.30
N SER A 853 -37.05 7.27 12.95
CA SER A 853 -36.86 8.64 13.44
C SER A 853 -36.72 9.64 12.29
N SER A 854 -35.97 9.32 11.23
CA SER A 854 -35.83 10.18 10.04
C SER A 854 -37.13 10.30 9.24
N LEU A 855 -37.94 9.23 9.15
CA LEU A 855 -39.30 9.26 8.58
C LEU A 855 -40.17 10.28 9.32
N GLY A 856 -40.11 10.27 10.66
CA GLY A 856 -40.77 11.30 11.47
C GLY A 856 -40.26 12.71 11.18
N GLY A 857 -38.95 12.88 11.00
CA GLY A 857 -38.33 14.17 10.65
C GLY A 857 -38.77 14.76 9.31
N VAL A 858 -39.18 13.92 8.36
CA VAL A 858 -39.75 14.35 7.06
C VAL A 858 -41.29 14.37 7.05
N GLY A 859 -41.94 14.17 8.20
CA GLY A 859 -43.40 14.22 8.36
C GLY A 859 -44.15 12.91 8.07
N ARG A 860 -43.45 11.81 7.76
CA ARG A 860 -44.04 10.47 7.52
C ARG A 860 -44.28 9.73 8.84
N HIS A 861 -45.07 10.34 9.73
CA HIS A 861 -45.21 9.91 11.13
C HIS A 861 -45.86 8.52 11.31
N GLN A 862 -46.82 8.14 10.46
CA GLN A 862 -47.46 6.82 10.55
C GLN A 862 -46.49 5.69 10.18
N GLU A 863 -45.72 5.87 9.11
CA GLU A 863 -44.70 4.90 8.68
C GLU A 863 -43.58 4.78 9.72
N GLY A 864 -43.13 5.91 10.27
CA GLY A 864 -42.16 5.93 11.37
C GLY A 864 -42.69 5.25 12.64
N LEU A 865 -43.96 5.41 12.99
CA LEU A 865 -44.57 4.72 14.13
C LEU A 865 -44.57 3.20 13.93
N ALA A 866 -45.04 2.72 12.77
CA ALA A 866 -45.10 1.29 12.48
C ALA A 866 -43.71 0.64 12.59
N LEU A 867 -42.68 1.29 12.05
CA LEU A 867 -41.32 0.79 12.14
C LEU A 867 -40.75 0.87 13.56
N HIS A 868 -41.02 1.94 14.32
CA HIS A 868 -40.63 2.01 15.74
C HIS A 868 -41.28 0.89 16.58
N GLU A 869 -42.56 0.60 16.37
CA GLU A 869 -43.26 -0.48 17.09
C GLU A 869 -42.65 -1.84 16.78
N GLN A 870 -42.38 -2.13 15.49
CA GLN A 870 -41.71 -3.35 15.06
C GLN A 870 -40.32 -3.48 15.72
N VAL A 871 -39.49 -2.44 15.66
CA VAL A 871 -38.14 -2.49 16.23
C VAL A 871 -38.17 -2.61 17.74
N TRP A 872 -39.12 -1.97 18.41
CA TRP A 872 -39.28 -2.09 19.85
C TRP A 872 -39.63 -3.52 20.27
N GLU A 873 -40.54 -4.18 19.56
CA GLU A 873 -40.87 -5.59 19.79
C GLU A 873 -39.66 -6.51 19.56
N GLN A 874 -38.94 -6.31 18.46
CA GLN A 874 -37.72 -7.08 18.16
C GLN A 874 -36.64 -6.89 19.22
N ARG A 875 -36.34 -5.65 19.63
CA ARG A 875 -35.37 -5.35 20.69
C ARG A 875 -35.78 -5.92 22.04
N ARG A 876 -37.08 -5.93 22.38
CA ARG A 876 -37.57 -6.60 23.61
C ARG A 876 -37.28 -8.09 23.60
N ARG A 877 -37.45 -8.76 22.45
CA ARG A 877 -37.16 -10.19 22.32
C ARG A 877 -35.66 -10.48 22.35
N VAL A 878 -34.84 -9.68 21.65
CA VAL A 878 -33.40 -9.95 21.48
C VAL A 878 -32.56 -9.44 22.66
N LEU A 879 -32.81 -8.22 23.13
CA LEU A 879 -31.98 -7.56 24.16
C LEU A 879 -32.62 -7.57 25.56
N GLY A 880 -33.94 -7.78 25.63
CA GLY A 880 -34.72 -7.72 26.87
C GLY A 880 -35.36 -6.35 27.11
N GLU A 881 -36.32 -6.31 28.05
CA GLU A 881 -37.16 -5.13 28.30
C GLU A 881 -36.41 -3.95 28.94
N GLU A 882 -35.46 -4.24 29.83
CA GLU A 882 -34.72 -3.22 30.59
C GLU A 882 -33.48 -2.70 29.87
N HIS A 883 -33.15 -3.28 28.70
CA HIS A 883 -31.97 -2.89 27.95
C HIS A 883 -32.04 -1.41 27.52
N PRO A 884 -30.95 -0.62 27.64
CA PRO A 884 -30.97 0.81 27.31
C PRO A 884 -31.50 1.12 25.90
N GLU A 885 -31.11 0.33 24.90
CA GLU A 885 -31.61 0.50 23.51
C GLU A 885 -33.09 0.14 23.36
N THR A 886 -33.60 -0.84 24.10
CA THR A 886 -35.05 -1.16 24.12
C THR A 886 -35.85 -0.01 24.72
N LEU A 887 -35.35 0.60 25.80
CA LEU A 887 -35.95 1.79 26.40
C LEU A 887 -35.87 3.01 25.47
N THR A 888 -34.83 3.12 24.65
CA THR A 888 -34.75 4.14 23.59
C THR A 888 -35.82 3.96 22.52
N SER A 889 -36.03 2.73 22.03
CA SER A 889 -37.10 2.47 21.07
C SER A 889 -38.48 2.71 21.70
N ALA A 890 -38.71 2.34 22.96
CA ALA A 890 -39.95 2.64 23.67
C ALA A 890 -40.22 4.16 23.79
N ASN A 891 -39.19 4.95 24.12
CA ASN A 891 -39.29 6.42 24.15
C ASN A 891 -39.62 6.99 22.77
N ASN A 892 -39.08 6.40 21.71
CA ASN A 892 -39.34 6.81 20.33
C ASN A 892 -40.75 6.43 19.86
N VAL A 893 -41.23 5.22 20.18
CA VAL A 893 -42.63 4.81 19.98
C VAL A 893 -43.58 5.80 20.65
N ALA A 894 -43.33 6.13 21.92
CA ALA A 894 -44.14 7.10 22.64
C ALA A 894 -44.17 8.48 21.98
N SER A 895 -43.03 8.94 21.46
CA SER A 895 -42.94 10.20 20.72
C SER A 895 -43.72 10.13 19.39
N SER A 896 -43.60 9.03 18.66
CA SER A 896 -44.34 8.79 17.42
C SER A 896 -45.86 8.70 17.65
N LEU A 897 -46.31 8.07 18.73
CA LEU A 897 -47.72 8.01 19.13
C LEU A 897 -48.30 9.41 19.31
N ILE A 898 -47.57 10.30 19.95
CA ILE A 898 -47.99 11.70 20.14
C ILE A 898 -48.05 12.42 18.80
N SER A 899 -47.05 12.24 17.92
CA SER A 899 -47.02 12.85 16.59
C SER A 899 -48.19 12.42 15.68
N VAL A 900 -48.71 11.20 15.84
CA VAL A 900 -49.93 10.75 15.12
C VAL A 900 -51.24 11.07 15.86
N GLY A 901 -51.18 11.84 16.95
CA GLY A 901 -52.35 12.30 17.71
C GLY A 901 -52.79 11.37 18.86
N ARG A 902 -52.16 10.21 19.06
CA ARG A 902 -52.42 9.26 20.17
C ARG A 902 -51.75 9.72 21.47
N THR A 903 -52.06 10.94 21.89
CA THR A 903 -51.35 11.65 22.97
C THR A 903 -51.46 10.95 24.32
N ARG A 904 -52.61 10.33 24.64
CA ARG A 904 -52.81 9.62 25.92
C ARG A 904 -51.89 8.41 26.03
N ASP A 905 -51.82 7.60 24.98
CA ASP A 905 -51.02 6.37 24.94
C ASP A 905 -49.53 6.72 24.99
N GLY A 906 -49.10 7.71 24.20
CA GLY A 906 -47.72 8.16 24.19
C GLY A 906 -47.28 8.78 25.52
N LEU A 907 -48.13 9.56 26.19
CA LEU A 907 -47.82 10.12 27.51
C LEU A 907 -47.66 9.02 28.56
N ALA A 908 -48.57 8.03 28.59
CA ALA A 908 -48.49 6.91 29.52
C ALA A 908 -47.19 6.10 29.31
N LEU A 909 -46.81 5.86 28.04
CA LEU A 909 -45.56 5.17 27.73
C LEU A 909 -44.33 6.01 28.08
N HIS A 910 -44.31 7.34 27.87
CA HIS A 910 -43.22 8.20 28.34
C HIS A 910 -43.05 8.18 29.85
N GLU A 911 -44.14 8.15 30.63
CA GLU A 911 -44.08 8.05 32.10
C GLU A 911 -43.43 6.73 32.53
N GLN A 912 -43.86 5.61 31.93
CA GLN A 912 -43.29 4.29 32.18
C GLN A 912 -41.79 4.25 31.82
N VAL A 913 -41.42 4.73 30.63
CA VAL A 913 -40.04 4.69 30.15
C VAL A 913 -39.13 5.59 30.98
N TRP A 914 -39.61 6.76 31.40
CA TRP A 914 -38.86 7.63 32.31
C TRP A 914 -38.55 6.94 33.65
N GLU A 915 -39.54 6.26 34.24
CA GLU A 915 -39.34 5.52 35.49
C GLU A 915 -38.37 4.34 35.31
N GLN A 916 -38.48 3.61 34.19
CA GLN A 916 -37.57 2.51 33.86
C GLN A 916 -36.13 3.02 33.65
N ARG A 917 -35.93 4.08 32.85
CA ARG A 917 -34.61 4.68 32.63
C ARG A 917 -34.01 5.24 33.91
N ARG A 918 -34.84 5.83 34.77
CA ARG A 918 -34.41 6.30 36.10
C ARG A 918 -33.84 5.17 36.95
N ARG A 919 -34.50 4.00 36.97
CA ARG A 919 -34.02 2.82 37.71
C ARG A 919 -32.76 2.21 37.09
N VAL A 920 -32.72 2.08 35.76
CA VAL A 920 -31.64 1.37 35.04
C VAL A 920 -30.39 2.24 34.87
N LEU A 921 -30.55 3.46 34.35
CA LEU A 921 -29.44 4.37 34.01
C LEU A 921 -29.11 5.34 35.15
N GLY A 922 -30.09 5.66 35.99
CA GLY A 922 -29.99 6.66 37.06
C GLY A 922 -30.69 7.98 36.72
N GLU A 923 -30.93 8.79 37.75
CA GLU A 923 -31.66 10.06 37.65
C GLU A 923 -30.92 11.14 36.85
N GLU A 924 -29.58 11.16 36.92
CA GLU A 924 -28.75 12.17 36.26
C GLU A 924 -28.32 11.78 34.84
N HIS A 925 -28.69 10.58 34.36
CA HIS A 925 -28.31 10.15 33.01
C HIS A 925 -28.99 11.02 31.95
N PRO A 926 -28.27 11.50 30.91
CA PRO A 926 -28.82 12.36 29.86
C PRO A 926 -30.12 11.82 29.23
N ASP A 927 -30.21 10.52 28.97
CA ASP A 927 -31.44 9.93 28.41
C ASP A 927 -32.64 9.91 29.37
N THR A 928 -32.40 9.73 30.68
CA THR A 928 -33.45 9.87 31.71
C THR A 928 -33.95 11.31 31.74
N LEU A 929 -33.03 12.28 31.65
CA LEU A 929 -33.33 13.70 31.65
C LEU A 929 -34.03 14.16 30.36
N ARG A 930 -33.68 13.57 29.20
CA ARG A 930 -34.41 13.78 27.93
C ARG A 930 -35.83 13.23 28.00
N SER A 931 -36.06 12.06 28.61
CA SER A 931 -37.41 11.57 28.87
C SER A 931 -38.19 12.50 29.80
N ALA A 932 -37.55 13.08 30.83
CA ALA A 932 -38.17 14.11 31.66
C ALA A 932 -38.51 15.39 30.85
N LEU A 933 -37.63 15.83 29.96
CA LEU A 933 -37.90 16.95 29.06
C LEU A 933 -39.10 16.67 28.14
N ASN A 934 -39.18 15.47 27.55
CA ASN A 934 -40.31 15.07 26.72
C ASN A 934 -41.62 15.11 27.51
N LEU A 935 -41.64 14.55 28.73
CA LEU A 935 -42.79 14.65 29.63
C LEU A 935 -43.16 16.11 29.94
N ALA A 936 -42.17 16.97 30.20
CA ALA A 936 -42.40 18.38 30.48
C ALA A 936 -43.08 19.09 29.30
N ILE A 937 -42.61 18.85 28.07
CA ILE A 937 -43.18 19.40 26.83
C ILE A 937 -44.61 18.88 26.63
N ASN A 938 -44.83 17.58 26.80
CA ASN A 938 -46.13 16.97 26.58
C ASN A 938 -47.18 17.44 27.59
N TYR A 939 -46.82 17.55 28.87
CA TYR A 939 -47.70 18.14 29.87
C TYR A 939 -47.98 19.62 29.62
N TRP A 940 -46.99 20.37 29.14
CA TRP A 940 -47.18 21.77 28.77
C TRP A 940 -48.18 21.91 27.63
N ASN A 941 -48.02 21.13 26.57
CA ASN A 941 -48.94 21.09 25.42
C ASN A 941 -50.34 20.64 25.83
N GLY A 942 -50.44 19.68 26.75
CA GLY A 942 -51.69 19.24 27.38
C GLY A 942 -52.26 20.19 28.44
N SER A 943 -51.71 21.41 28.59
CA SER A 943 -52.12 22.43 29.57
C SER A 943 -52.06 21.99 31.05
N ARG A 944 -51.29 20.94 31.38
CA ARG A 944 -51.02 20.47 32.74
C ARG A 944 -49.77 21.14 33.31
N ILE A 945 -49.94 22.36 33.83
CA ILE A 945 -48.82 23.26 34.18
C ILE A 945 -47.95 22.74 35.33
N LEU A 946 -48.53 22.14 36.38
CA LEU A 946 -47.78 21.69 37.55
C LEU A 946 -46.81 20.53 37.23
N PRO A 947 -47.24 19.43 36.60
CA PRO A 947 -46.32 18.39 36.13
C PRO A 947 -45.29 18.92 35.12
N ALA A 948 -45.72 19.76 34.17
CA ALA A 948 -44.81 20.37 33.17
C ALA A 948 -43.64 21.11 33.84
N ARG A 949 -43.93 21.94 34.84
CA ARG A 949 -42.90 22.65 35.61
C ARG A 949 -41.96 21.69 36.34
N ARG A 950 -42.52 20.69 37.02
CA ARG A 950 -41.72 19.74 37.82
C ARG A 950 -40.68 19.03 36.96
N PHE A 951 -41.13 18.46 35.84
CA PHE A 951 -40.24 17.75 34.91
C PHE A 951 -39.28 18.71 34.20
N ALA A 952 -39.71 19.92 33.84
CA ALA A 952 -38.82 20.92 33.24
C ALA A 952 -37.72 21.39 34.20
N GLU A 953 -38.02 21.57 35.50
CA GLU A 953 -37.02 21.91 36.52
C GLU A 953 -35.99 20.79 36.70
N GLN A 954 -36.46 19.54 36.77
CA GLN A 954 -35.60 18.36 36.87
C GLN A 954 -34.68 18.22 35.66
N ALA A 955 -35.26 18.27 34.45
CA ALA A 955 -34.51 18.18 33.20
C ALA A 955 -33.50 19.33 33.08
N TRP A 956 -33.89 20.57 33.37
CA TRP A 956 -33.00 21.73 33.26
C TRP A 956 -31.79 21.61 34.19
N LYS A 957 -31.99 21.31 35.48
CA LYS A 957 -30.89 21.17 36.43
C LYS A 957 -29.95 20.03 36.05
N GLY A 958 -30.50 18.87 35.70
CA GLY A 958 -29.71 17.70 35.34
C GLY A 958 -28.93 17.91 34.04
N LEU A 959 -29.58 18.40 32.97
CA LEU A 959 -28.94 18.60 31.67
C LEU A 959 -27.90 19.73 31.72
N GLN A 960 -28.12 20.76 32.54
CA GLN A 960 -27.12 21.80 32.76
C GLN A 960 -25.85 21.23 33.40
N LYS A 961 -25.98 20.31 34.35
CA LYS A 961 -24.83 19.62 34.98
C LYS A 961 -24.13 18.69 33.99
N ALA A 962 -24.89 17.83 33.31
CA ALA A 962 -24.35 16.79 32.44
C ALA A 962 -23.80 17.32 31.10
N LEU A 963 -24.55 18.19 30.43
CA LEU A 963 -24.26 18.66 29.06
C LEU A 963 -23.81 20.12 29.01
N GLY A 964 -24.18 20.91 30.02
CA GLY A 964 -23.88 22.34 30.09
C GLY A 964 -25.08 23.22 29.69
N ALA A 965 -24.96 24.51 30.00
CA ALA A 965 -26.05 25.48 29.82
C ALA A 965 -26.39 25.75 28.35
N GLN A 966 -25.42 25.61 27.44
CA GLN A 966 -25.58 25.94 26.03
C GLN A 966 -26.15 24.78 25.19
N HIS A 967 -26.27 23.57 25.77
CA HIS A 967 -26.81 22.42 25.06
C HIS A 967 -28.28 22.67 24.65
N PRO A 968 -28.70 22.27 23.43
CA PRO A 968 -30.07 22.48 22.94
C PRO A 968 -31.15 21.98 23.92
N ASP A 969 -31.00 20.77 24.44
CA ASP A 969 -31.96 20.19 25.40
C ASP A 969 -32.02 20.99 26.72
N THR A 970 -30.88 21.49 27.20
CA THR A 970 -30.84 22.32 28.43
C THR A 970 -31.58 23.64 28.21
N ARG A 971 -31.37 24.29 27.05
CA ARG A 971 -32.08 25.52 26.69
C ARG A 971 -33.58 25.29 26.56
N ARG A 972 -33.98 24.19 25.91
CA ARG A 972 -35.39 23.80 25.77
C ARG A 972 -36.05 23.52 27.11
N ALA A 973 -35.37 22.82 28.02
CA ALA A 973 -35.84 22.60 29.38
C ALA A 973 -36.01 23.93 30.14
N ALA A 974 -35.03 24.85 30.02
CA ALA A 974 -35.08 26.18 30.62
C ALA A 974 -36.27 27.01 30.09
N GLU A 975 -36.57 26.91 28.80
CA GLU A 975 -37.68 27.60 28.16
C GLU A 975 -39.03 27.10 28.67
N ILE A 976 -39.28 25.79 28.63
CA ILE A 976 -40.53 25.20 29.15
C ILE A 976 -40.72 25.54 30.64
N ARG A 977 -39.64 25.48 31.42
CA ARG A 977 -39.63 25.90 32.82
C ARG A 977 -40.05 27.36 32.98
N LYS A 978 -39.47 28.27 32.20
CA LYS A 978 -39.79 29.71 32.22
C LYS A 978 -41.26 29.95 31.87
N LEU A 979 -41.75 29.33 30.80
CA LEU A 979 -43.15 29.44 30.36
C LEU A 979 -44.13 28.93 31.43
N ALA A 980 -43.81 27.80 32.07
CA ALA A 980 -44.63 27.25 33.16
C ALA A 980 -44.69 28.18 34.38
N LEU A 981 -43.58 28.81 34.75
CA LEU A 981 -43.52 29.79 35.85
C LEU A 981 -44.34 31.04 35.54
N GLN A 982 -44.22 31.60 34.33
CA GLN A 982 -44.97 32.78 33.91
C GLN A 982 -46.49 32.54 33.94
N ARG A 983 -46.95 31.38 33.46
CA ARG A 983 -48.38 31.03 33.43
C ARG A 983 -49.00 30.81 34.81
N MET A 984 -48.20 30.39 35.80
CA MET A 984 -48.64 30.33 37.19
C MET A 984 -48.67 31.72 37.86
N GLY A 985 -47.70 32.59 37.56
CA GLY A 985 -47.65 33.96 38.07
C GLY A 985 -48.80 34.85 37.55
N GLY A 986 -49.26 34.63 36.32
CA GLY A 986 -50.40 35.35 35.73
C GLY A 986 -51.78 35.05 36.33
N ARG A 987 -51.92 34.06 37.22
CA ARG A 987 -53.20 33.73 37.89
C ARG A 987 -53.43 34.44 39.24
N VAL A 988 -52.48 35.23 39.73
CA VAL A 988 -52.61 35.96 41.02
C VAL A 988 -53.11 37.41 40.84
N GLY A 989 -53.26 37.90 39.61
CA GLY A 989 -53.68 39.29 39.30
C GLY A 989 -55.17 39.51 39.01
N GLY A 990 -56.06 38.56 39.30
CA GLY A 990 -57.50 38.71 39.09
C GLY A 990 -58.20 39.39 40.27
N THR A 991 -58.22 40.71 40.30
CA THR A 991 -59.03 41.53 41.21
C THR A 991 -60.50 41.15 41.14
N ARG A 992 -61.05 40.64 42.25
CA ARG A 992 -62.49 40.67 42.56
C ARG A 992 -62.94 42.13 42.61
N THR A 993 -63.61 42.61 41.57
CA THR A 993 -64.53 43.75 41.67
C THR A 993 -65.86 43.26 42.23
N THR A 994 -66.07 43.42 43.54
CA THR A 994 -67.41 43.47 44.13
C THR A 994 -67.99 44.87 43.87
N ARG A 995 -69.12 44.92 43.16
CA ARG A 995 -69.95 46.13 42.98
C ARG A 995 -71.07 46.11 44.01
N ARG A 996 -71.10 47.19 44.80
CA ARG A 996 -72.15 47.75 45.69
C ARG A 996 -72.68 46.88 46.82
#